data_AF-A0A817R5G9-F1
#
_entry.id   AF-A0A817R5G9-F1
#
_cell.length_a   1.000
_cell.length_b   1.000
_cell.length_c   1.000
_cell.angle_alpha   90.00
_cell.angle_beta   90.00
_cell.angle_gamma   90.00
#
_symmetry.space_group_name_H-M   'P 1'
#
loop_
_entity.id
_entity.type
_entity.pdbx_description
1 polymer ?
#
loop_
_entity_poly.entity_id
_entity_poly.type
_entity_poly.pdbx_seq_one_letter_code
_entity_poly.pdbx_strand_id
1 'polypeptide(L)'
;MSNNVPSTSLVCFIVCDGGPAAHFAAFATNLFHQNELQIIIYATGPALTKLKDSHLPNDIQLLSFSIENFDHEQQEQVATQLIDNCLKQGTRTIIVDIGNKFDRIFQAVSSKRNIPNDIIHFWCYYDNPEPYVPGGYSIKTEETIKSSQYILFANINLAKSNSIIYSLPEKRIDLTNKIVEGIGYYPVIEVEKLLQQREIEKDSLRAHYGWTNIQHLFVYFGGNNDTYFDQAFPTFLSNLSHIDKNIVQDVLFLLHQHPAAKKQNRDGLLFQECLSKNNHIQGIISTLRTSDQAQIVADAALYYQTSMAPQFVLLGLPTMQVGHETYHDVLVKFNLCYTATNATELVVGLTQMKERSELSDKTQQRKELIYNAIGYTPDWPNNLHLGDNFDERIVKFGDEDPNEDHDHPGQSVTQHCRSYVFTIGTRTKLRLIDTPGMGDTRGPDQDDLNMQHILSFINNLSHLNAICILLKPNESRLNFVFRSYFSQLTDFLGENIRNNIIFCFTNTRATFFTPGNTAPLLKETLANLPIKHIPFNKSNTFCFDNESFRYLIAIQNGINFDDFQKEEYQESWINSVTESNRLLTHICGPLKTYPYIEWKSINHAQFQINQISRPILETIRNLFRNLILYEEKSSTLFIRLYPIVVLHSSTMCTKCKRMMKNYNEFWIYLDDPHTFSDKCLNCRCSRRRHIDVRYKLDYELSDNANRQFIDEMKSTLYQVKQTILEFRDFFVATSRTLKTNDPFLSLLNQMIEEENQICELKTNNSLNLILYKNLNQFKEEYEQIQNVSIPNKNSINLNKIYKLIQQISRIDIIEKQIDVIKQYHQTYMNEQEKEVS
;
A
#
# COMPACT_ATOMS: atom_id res chain seq x y z
N MET A 1 -18.42 39.87 -13.84
CA MET A 1 -19.51 38.88 -13.79
C MET A 1 -18.86 37.51 -13.87
N SER A 2 -18.59 36.92 -12.71
CA SER A 2 -18.09 35.56 -12.57
C SER A 2 -19.26 34.61 -12.81
N ASN A 3 -19.26 33.91 -13.94
CA ASN A 3 -20.21 32.83 -14.16
C ASN A 3 -19.88 31.70 -13.19
N ASN A 4 -20.72 31.54 -12.16
CA ASN A 4 -20.80 30.32 -11.37
C ASN A 4 -21.12 29.17 -12.34
N VAL A 5 -20.12 28.34 -12.65
CA VAL A 5 -20.35 27.03 -13.25
C VAL A 5 -20.98 26.17 -12.14
N PRO A 6 -22.15 25.54 -12.36
CA PRO A 6 -22.76 24.68 -11.35
C PRO A 6 -21.83 23.51 -11.03
N SER A 7 -21.73 23.17 -9.74
CA SER A 7 -20.81 22.16 -9.20
C SER A 7 -21.21 20.70 -9.45
N THR A 8 -22.24 20.44 -10.26
CA THR A 8 -22.77 19.11 -10.56
C THR A 8 -22.48 18.75 -12.03
N SER A 9 -21.75 17.68 -12.28
CA SER A 9 -21.47 17.21 -13.64
C SER A 9 -22.74 16.65 -14.31
N LEU A 10 -22.93 16.99 -15.59
CA LEU A 10 -24.05 16.55 -16.42
C LEU A 10 -23.62 15.36 -17.29
N VAL A 11 -24.38 14.26 -17.22
CA VAL A 11 -24.20 13.03 -18.02
C VAL A 11 -25.35 12.88 -19.01
N CYS A 12 -25.04 12.54 -20.25
CA CYS A 12 -26.01 12.33 -21.31
C CYS A 12 -25.95 10.89 -21.84
N PHE A 13 -27.11 10.28 -22.04
CA PHE A 13 -27.27 8.96 -22.63
C PHE A 13 -27.91 9.06 -24.01
N ILE A 14 -27.34 8.40 -25.02
CA ILE A 14 -27.93 8.26 -26.35
C ILE A 14 -28.33 6.79 -26.51
N VAL A 15 -29.65 6.53 -26.61
CA VAL A 15 -30.20 5.16 -26.59
C VAL A 15 -31.07 4.91 -27.83
N CYS A 16 -30.60 4.04 -28.71
CA CYS A 16 -31.23 3.76 -30.00
C CYS A 16 -31.76 2.33 -30.14
N ASP A 17 -31.29 1.41 -29.31
CA ASP A 17 -31.64 0.00 -29.31
C ASP A 17 -32.43 -0.38 -28.04
N GLY A 18 -33.46 -1.21 -28.22
CA GLY A 18 -34.32 -1.62 -27.12
C GLY A 18 -33.63 -2.58 -26.15
N GLY A 19 -32.58 -3.31 -26.53
CA GLY A 19 -31.84 -4.19 -25.63
C GLY A 19 -31.17 -3.41 -24.49
N PRO A 20 -30.24 -2.49 -24.80
CA PRO A 20 -29.54 -1.67 -23.82
C PRO A 20 -30.45 -0.71 -23.03
N ALA A 21 -31.63 -0.35 -23.54
CA ALA A 21 -32.53 0.61 -22.89
C ALA A 21 -32.86 0.28 -21.41
N ALA A 22 -33.01 -1.00 -21.07
CA ALA A 22 -33.21 -1.42 -19.68
C ALA A 22 -31.97 -1.19 -18.81
N HIS A 23 -30.78 -1.46 -19.36
CA HIS A 23 -29.51 -1.16 -18.70
C HIS A 23 -29.40 0.34 -18.44
N PHE A 24 -29.65 1.17 -19.46
CA PHE A 24 -29.59 2.63 -19.32
C PHE A 24 -30.60 3.20 -18.32
N ALA A 25 -31.79 2.61 -18.18
CA ALA A 25 -32.79 3.07 -17.21
C ALA A 25 -32.30 2.91 -15.76
N ALA A 26 -31.82 1.71 -15.42
CA ALA A 26 -31.27 1.41 -14.11
C ALA A 26 -29.94 2.16 -13.88
N PHE A 27 -29.14 2.28 -14.94
CA PHE A 27 -27.87 3.00 -14.94
C PHE A 27 -28.10 4.48 -14.56
N ALA A 28 -28.99 5.16 -15.29
CA ALA A 28 -29.36 6.54 -15.03
C ALA A 28 -29.94 6.73 -13.62
N THR A 29 -30.85 5.85 -13.20
CA THR A 29 -31.48 5.94 -11.86
C THR A 29 -30.47 5.86 -10.73
N ASN A 30 -29.46 4.97 -10.82
CA ASN A 30 -28.45 4.85 -9.78
C ASN A 30 -27.51 6.07 -9.72
N LEU A 31 -27.03 6.54 -10.89
CA LEU A 31 -26.17 7.72 -10.97
C LEU A 31 -26.86 8.98 -10.40
N PHE A 32 -28.17 9.10 -10.63
CA PHE A 32 -28.96 10.20 -10.09
C PHE A 32 -29.03 10.17 -8.55
N HIS A 33 -29.23 8.99 -7.95
CA HIS A 33 -29.41 8.86 -6.51
C HIS A 33 -28.09 8.90 -5.71
N GLN A 34 -26.99 8.39 -6.26
CA GLN A 34 -25.74 8.23 -5.50
C GLN A 34 -24.74 9.38 -5.67
N ASN A 35 -24.72 10.05 -6.83
CA ASN A 35 -23.63 10.97 -7.21
C ASN A 35 -24.07 12.43 -7.42
N GLU A 36 -25.33 12.77 -7.07
CA GLU A 36 -25.92 14.11 -7.30
C GLU A 36 -25.74 14.64 -8.74
N LEU A 37 -25.70 13.73 -9.72
CA LEU A 37 -25.49 14.06 -11.13
C LEU A 37 -26.78 14.51 -11.80
N GLN A 38 -26.66 15.46 -12.73
CA GLN A 38 -27.75 15.76 -13.66
C GLN A 38 -27.69 14.75 -14.81
N ILE A 39 -28.85 14.24 -15.21
CA ILE A 39 -28.95 13.19 -16.25
C ILE A 39 -29.97 13.56 -17.32
N ILE A 40 -29.53 13.44 -18.58
CA ILE A 40 -30.37 13.56 -19.77
C ILE A 40 -30.28 12.26 -20.57
N ILE A 41 -31.41 11.76 -21.04
CA ILE A 41 -31.50 10.59 -21.91
C ILE A 41 -32.17 11.00 -23.22
N TYR A 42 -31.45 10.93 -24.33
CA TYR A 42 -32.02 10.99 -25.66
C TYR A 42 -32.34 9.57 -26.14
N ALA A 43 -33.61 9.30 -26.45
CA ALA A 43 -34.04 7.99 -26.92
C ALA A 43 -34.92 8.06 -28.17
N THR A 44 -34.92 6.98 -28.95
CA THR A 44 -35.73 6.86 -30.17
C THR A 44 -36.34 5.46 -30.31
N GLY A 45 -37.39 5.34 -31.13
CA GLY A 45 -37.99 4.06 -31.51
C GLY A 45 -38.33 3.13 -30.33
N PRO A 46 -38.01 1.82 -30.42
CA PRO A 46 -38.29 0.85 -29.35
C PRO A 46 -37.60 1.15 -28.01
N ALA A 47 -36.44 1.82 -28.01
CA ALA A 47 -35.74 2.19 -26.80
C ALA A 47 -36.53 3.22 -25.98
N LEU A 48 -37.12 4.21 -26.66
CA LEU A 48 -37.97 5.22 -26.04
C LEU A 48 -39.20 4.61 -25.36
N THR A 49 -39.85 3.62 -26.01
CA THR A 49 -40.98 2.92 -25.41
C THR A 49 -40.58 2.21 -24.12
N LYS A 50 -39.48 1.44 -24.15
CA LYS A 50 -38.97 0.76 -22.96
C LYS A 50 -38.63 1.73 -21.83
N LEU A 51 -37.94 2.83 -22.12
CA LEU A 51 -37.56 3.83 -21.10
C LEU A 51 -38.78 4.51 -20.45
N LYS A 52 -39.87 4.70 -21.18
CA LYS A 52 -41.14 5.21 -20.62
C LYS A 52 -41.77 4.23 -19.63
N ASP A 53 -41.61 2.93 -19.87
CA ASP A 53 -42.15 1.88 -19.02
C ASP A 53 -41.27 1.62 -17.78
N SER A 54 -40.01 2.08 -17.77
CA SER A 54 -39.03 1.82 -16.69
C SER A 54 -39.14 2.69 -15.43
N HIS A 55 -40.16 3.54 -15.30
CA HIS A 55 -40.39 4.42 -14.13
C HIS A 55 -39.16 5.24 -13.67
N LEU A 56 -38.52 5.97 -14.60
CA LEU A 56 -37.38 6.84 -14.28
C LEU A 56 -37.74 7.91 -13.23
N PRO A 57 -36.81 8.31 -12.34
CA PRO A 57 -36.98 9.45 -11.45
C PRO A 57 -37.39 10.72 -12.21
N ASN A 58 -38.26 11.54 -11.61
CA ASN A 58 -38.85 12.72 -12.26
C ASN A 58 -37.83 13.77 -12.72
N ASP A 59 -36.66 13.83 -12.09
CA ASP A 59 -35.60 14.80 -12.40
C ASP A 59 -34.66 14.32 -13.52
N ILE A 60 -34.79 13.07 -13.98
CA ILE A 60 -34.09 12.58 -15.18
C ILE A 60 -34.86 13.02 -16.42
N GLN A 61 -34.22 13.79 -17.30
CA GLN A 61 -34.87 14.30 -18.51
C GLN A 61 -34.83 13.25 -19.63
N LEU A 62 -35.98 12.64 -19.93
CA LEU A 62 -36.14 11.77 -21.10
C LEU A 62 -36.62 12.59 -22.31
N LEU A 63 -35.75 12.74 -23.31
CA LEU A 63 -35.99 13.48 -24.55
C LEU A 63 -36.07 12.52 -25.74
N SER A 64 -37.06 12.71 -26.61
CA SER A 64 -37.22 11.90 -27.81
C SER A 64 -36.56 12.55 -29.03
N PHE A 65 -35.97 11.75 -29.91
CA PHE A 65 -35.56 12.16 -31.25
C PHE A 65 -36.01 11.14 -32.31
N SER A 66 -35.96 11.52 -33.59
CA SER A 66 -36.44 10.69 -34.70
C SER A 66 -35.33 10.41 -35.70
N ILE A 67 -35.21 9.13 -36.08
CA ILE A 67 -34.30 8.65 -37.14
C ILE A 67 -35.01 7.71 -38.13
N GLU A 68 -36.31 7.49 -37.95
CA GLU A 68 -37.09 6.58 -38.79
C GLU A 68 -37.21 7.12 -40.22
N ASN A 69 -36.87 6.29 -41.20
CA ASN A 69 -36.86 6.63 -42.64
C ASN A 69 -35.87 7.74 -43.05
N PHE A 70 -34.92 8.09 -42.19
CA PHE A 70 -33.89 9.08 -42.51
C PHE A 70 -32.74 8.44 -43.30
N ASP A 71 -32.25 9.14 -44.31
CA ASP A 71 -31.02 8.79 -45.00
C ASP A 71 -29.78 9.09 -44.14
N HIS A 72 -28.59 8.79 -44.67
CA HIS A 72 -27.33 8.97 -43.94
C HIS A 72 -27.04 10.43 -43.60
N GLU A 73 -27.33 11.37 -44.51
CA GLU A 73 -27.04 12.80 -44.32
C GLU A 73 -27.97 13.38 -43.25
N GLN A 74 -29.26 13.02 -43.29
CA GLN A 74 -30.23 13.38 -42.28
C GLN A 74 -29.84 12.85 -40.89
N GLN A 75 -29.33 11.62 -40.81
CA GLN A 75 -28.85 11.07 -39.54
C GLN A 75 -27.58 11.77 -39.02
N GLU A 76 -26.64 12.16 -39.90
CA GLU A 76 -25.48 12.97 -39.50
C GLU A 76 -25.90 14.35 -38.94
N GLN A 77 -26.93 14.97 -39.53
CA GLN A 77 -27.51 16.23 -39.02
C GLN A 77 -28.11 16.07 -37.62
N VAL A 78 -28.86 14.99 -37.39
CA VAL A 78 -29.42 14.67 -36.06
C VAL A 78 -28.31 14.46 -35.04
N ALA A 79 -27.27 13.67 -35.37
CA ALA A 79 -26.12 13.46 -34.48
C ALA A 79 -25.41 14.77 -34.14
N THR A 80 -25.21 15.65 -35.13
CA THR A 80 -24.60 16.96 -34.93
C THR A 80 -25.43 17.82 -33.97
N GLN A 81 -26.75 17.84 -34.15
CA GLN A 81 -27.67 18.59 -33.29
C GLN A 81 -27.65 18.08 -31.84
N LEU A 82 -27.63 16.75 -31.65
CA LEU A 82 -27.54 16.15 -30.32
C LEU A 82 -26.23 16.54 -29.61
N ILE A 83 -25.09 16.47 -30.30
CA ILE A 83 -23.79 16.87 -29.75
C ILE A 83 -23.78 18.36 -29.40
N ASP A 84 -24.30 19.23 -30.28
CA ASP A 84 -24.40 20.67 -30.01
C ASP A 84 -25.27 20.99 -28.80
N ASN A 85 -26.37 20.26 -28.62
CA ASN A 85 -27.23 20.42 -27.45
C ASN A 85 -26.48 20.02 -26.17
N CYS A 86 -25.77 18.90 -26.19
CA CYS A 86 -24.96 18.43 -25.05
C CYS A 86 -23.90 19.46 -24.67
N LEU A 87 -23.18 20.02 -25.66
CA LEU A 87 -22.17 21.07 -25.45
C LEU A 87 -22.77 22.33 -24.85
N LYS A 88 -23.92 22.81 -25.37
CA LYS A 88 -24.61 24.00 -24.83
C LYS A 88 -25.07 23.82 -23.39
N GLN A 89 -25.42 22.59 -23.01
CA GLN A 89 -25.86 22.24 -21.66
C GLN A 89 -24.68 22.01 -20.69
N GLY A 90 -23.43 22.02 -21.17
CA GLY A 90 -22.26 21.75 -20.34
C GLY A 90 -22.09 20.27 -19.99
N THR A 91 -22.59 19.36 -20.84
CA THR A 91 -22.42 17.91 -20.68
C THR A 91 -20.93 17.55 -20.77
N ARG A 92 -20.44 16.79 -19.80
CA ARG A 92 -19.04 16.31 -19.78
C ARG A 92 -18.90 14.86 -20.23
N THR A 93 -19.97 14.07 -20.13
CA THR A 93 -19.93 12.65 -20.53
C THR A 93 -21.15 12.32 -21.37
N ILE A 94 -20.92 11.73 -22.54
CA ILE A 94 -21.95 11.11 -23.38
C ILE A 94 -21.68 9.61 -23.45
N ILE A 95 -22.68 8.80 -23.13
CA ILE A 95 -22.63 7.34 -23.24
C ILE A 95 -23.65 6.89 -24.30
N VAL A 96 -23.16 6.22 -25.35
CA VAL A 96 -23.95 5.75 -26.49
C VAL A 96 -24.07 4.24 -26.43
N ASP A 97 -25.26 3.72 -26.73
CA ASP A 97 -25.48 2.28 -26.82
C ASP A 97 -24.86 1.63 -28.08
N ILE A 98 -24.92 0.30 -28.16
CA ILE A 98 -24.49 -0.47 -29.32
C ILE A 98 -25.64 -1.37 -29.77
N GLY A 99 -26.02 -1.27 -31.03
CA GLY A 99 -26.96 -2.20 -31.67
C GLY A 99 -27.69 -1.62 -32.87
N ASN A 100 -27.77 -0.29 -32.93
CA ASN A 100 -28.39 0.47 -34.00
C ASN A 100 -27.34 1.00 -35.00
N LYS A 101 -27.78 1.24 -36.24
CA LYS A 101 -26.92 1.85 -37.27
C LYS A 101 -26.62 3.32 -36.97
N PHE A 102 -27.45 3.98 -36.17
CA PHE A 102 -27.24 5.36 -35.78
C PHE A 102 -26.04 5.53 -34.85
N ASP A 103 -25.75 4.55 -33.98
CA ASP A 103 -24.68 4.62 -32.98
C ASP A 103 -23.31 4.86 -33.63
N ARG A 104 -23.01 4.14 -34.72
CA ARG A 104 -21.78 4.34 -35.50
C ARG A 104 -21.75 5.70 -36.21
N ILE A 105 -22.90 6.23 -36.64
CA ILE A 105 -22.98 7.55 -37.29
C ILE A 105 -22.70 8.62 -36.23
N PHE A 106 -23.29 8.48 -35.04
CA PHE A 106 -23.05 9.38 -33.92
C PHE A 106 -21.56 9.42 -33.54
N GLN A 107 -20.91 8.26 -33.40
CA GLN A 107 -19.48 8.19 -33.09
C GLN A 107 -18.58 8.69 -34.23
N ALA A 108 -18.97 8.49 -35.49
CA ALA A 108 -18.24 9.07 -36.62
C ALA A 108 -18.33 10.60 -36.63
N VAL A 109 -19.50 11.17 -36.33
CA VAL A 109 -19.69 12.62 -36.25
C VAL A 109 -18.92 13.20 -35.05
N SER A 110 -18.96 12.58 -33.87
CA SER A 110 -18.20 13.05 -32.70
C SER A 110 -16.69 13.07 -32.98
N SER A 111 -16.15 12.00 -33.58
CA SER A 111 -14.74 11.91 -33.97
C SER A 111 -14.33 12.97 -35.00
N LYS A 112 -15.15 13.21 -36.04
CA LYS A 112 -14.89 14.24 -37.07
C LYS A 112 -14.82 15.66 -36.49
N ARG A 113 -15.51 15.94 -35.37
CA ARG A 113 -15.53 17.27 -34.75
C ARG A 113 -14.28 17.60 -33.95
N ASN A 114 -13.45 16.59 -33.63
CA ASN A 114 -12.19 16.74 -32.90
C ASN A 114 -12.33 17.59 -31.62
N ILE A 115 -13.40 17.33 -30.85
CA ILE A 115 -13.67 18.02 -29.59
C ILE A 115 -12.66 17.50 -28.55
N PRO A 116 -11.89 18.37 -27.87
CA PRO A 116 -10.95 17.96 -26.83
C PRO A 116 -11.60 17.15 -25.70
N ASN A 117 -10.89 16.14 -25.21
CA ASN A 117 -11.39 15.24 -24.17
C ASN A 117 -11.63 15.96 -22.83
N ASP A 118 -10.89 17.02 -22.52
CA ASP A 118 -11.11 17.85 -21.32
C ASP A 118 -12.47 18.58 -21.33
N ILE A 119 -13.13 18.66 -22.50
CA ILE A 119 -14.46 19.22 -22.67
C ILE A 119 -15.54 18.14 -22.53
N ILE A 120 -15.44 17.04 -23.28
CA ILE A 120 -16.47 15.99 -23.29
C ILE A 120 -15.89 14.61 -23.64
N HIS A 121 -16.31 13.58 -22.90
CA HIS A 121 -15.97 12.18 -23.15
C HIS A 121 -17.10 11.47 -23.91
N PHE A 122 -16.76 10.76 -24.99
CA PHE A 122 -17.71 9.96 -25.80
C PHE A 122 -17.47 8.46 -25.58
N TRP A 123 -18.34 7.83 -24.80
CA TRP A 123 -18.27 6.40 -24.47
C TRP A 123 -19.20 5.57 -25.35
N CYS A 124 -18.72 4.38 -25.75
CA CYS A 124 -19.56 3.31 -26.30
C CYS A 124 -19.84 2.26 -25.23
N TYR A 125 -21.11 1.94 -24.99
CA TYR A 125 -21.52 0.96 -23.99
C TYR A 125 -21.77 -0.42 -24.61
N TYR A 126 -20.97 -1.40 -24.18
CA TYR A 126 -21.12 -2.80 -24.53
C TYR A 126 -21.87 -3.54 -23.42
N ASP A 127 -23.14 -3.86 -23.67
CA ASP A 127 -24.08 -4.39 -22.68
C ASP A 127 -24.01 -5.92 -22.50
N ASN A 128 -23.38 -6.63 -23.44
CA ASN A 128 -23.38 -8.09 -23.45
C ASN A 128 -22.30 -8.68 -22.52
N PRO A 129 -22.57 -9.78 -21.78
CA PRO A 129 -21.55 -10.44 -20.98
C PRO A 129 -20.52 -11.21 -21.80
N GLU A 130 -20.79 -11.50 -23.08
CA GLU A 130 -19.93 -12.34 -23.92
C GLU A 130 -18.87 -11.54 -24.68
N PRO A 131 -17.69 -12.14 -24.94
CA PRO A 131 -16.69 -11.55 -25.83
C PRO A 131 -17.06 -11.62 -27.32
N TYR A 132 -17.99 -12.50 -27.70
CA TYR A 132 -18.44 -12.69 -29.07
C TYR A 132 -19.93 -13.00 -29.11
N VAL A 133 -20.69 -12.19 -29.85
CA VAL A 133 -22.13 -12.34 -30.04
C VAL A 133 -22.43 -12.51 -31.53
N PRO A 134 -22.89 -13.70 -31.97
CA PRO A 134 -23.23 -13.97 -33.36
C PRO A 134 -24.51 -13.23 -33.79
N GLY A 135 -24.89 -13.35 -35.06
CA GLY A 135 -26.08 -12.64 -35.59
C GLY A 135 -25.84 -11.15 -35.88
N GLY A 136 -24.58 -10.75 -36.02
CA GLY A 136 -24.19 -9.41 -36.49
C GLY A 136 -24.00 -8.36 -35.39
N TYR A 137 -24.31 -8.65 -34.12
CA TYR A 137 -24.08 -7.71 -33.02
C TYR A 137 -22.59 -7.39 -32.87
N SER A 138 -21.73 -8.41 -32.77
CA SER A 138 -20.27 -8.24 -32.70
C SER A 138 -19.66 -7.49 -33.90
N ILE A 139 -20.27 -7.60 -35.08
CA ILE A 139 -19.84 -6.84 -36.27
C ILE A 139 -20.20 -5.37 -36.10
N LYS A 140 -21.43 -5.06 -35.66
CA LYS A 140 -21.86 -3.69 -35.35
C LYS A 140 -21.00 -3.07 -34.25
N THR A 141 -20.63 -3.84 -33.23
CA THR A 141 -19.68 -3.42 -32.18
C THR A 141 -18.37 -2.94 -32.80
N GLU A 142 -17.76 -3.71 -33.72
CA GLU A 142 -16.53 -3.31 -34.40
C GLU A 142 -16.73 -2.00 -35.20
N GLU A 143 -17.85 -1.87 -35.91
CA GLU A 143 -18.17 -0.66 -36.67
C GLU A 143 -18.32 0.59 -35.79
N THR A 144 -18.99 0.47 -34.64
CA THR A 144 -19.21 1.59 -33.71
C THR A 144 -17.93 1.96 -32.95
N ILE A 145 -17.15 0.98 -32.49
CA ILE A 145 -15.93 1.21 -31.70
C ILE A 145 -14.80 1.83 -32.54
N LYS A 146 -14.75 1.58 -33.86
CA LYS A 146 -13.71 2.15 -34.74
C LYS A 146 -13.55 3.66 -34.56
N SER A 147 -14.66 4.39 -34.46
CA SER A 147 -14.69 5.85 -34.33
C SER A 147 -14.75 6.35 -32.88
N SER A 148 -14.83 5.47 -31.88
CA SER A 148 -14.85 5.86 -30.47
C SER A 148 -13.47 5.76 -29.83
N GLN A 149 -13.14 6.65 -28.90
CA GLN A 149 -11.92 6.58 -28.09
C GLN A 149 -12.15 5.82 -26.77
N TYR A 150 -13.37 5.84 -26.23
CA TYR A 150 -13.71 5.32 -24.91
C TYR A 150 -14.76 4.20 -25.02
N ILE A 151 -14.54 3.11 -24.29
CA ILE A 151 -15.35 1.91 -24.35
C ILE A 151 -15.68 1.47 -22.93
N LEU A 152 -16.97 1.28 -22.67
CA LEU A 152 -17.51 0.93 -21.37
C LEU A 152 -18.17 -0.46 -21.45
N PHE A 153 -17.59 -1.45 -20.77
CA PHE A 153 -18.13 -2.80 -20.69
C PHE A 153 -19.04 -2.97 -19.47
N ALA A 154 -20.22 -3.55 -19.66
CA ALA A 154 -21.07 -3.97 -18.55
C ALA A 154 -20.36 -5.03 -17.70
N ASN A 155 -19.84 -6.08 -18.34
CA ASN A 155 -19.06 -7.13 -17.67
C ASN A 155 -17.61 -6.67 -17.43
N ILE A 156 -17.24 -6.44 -16.18
CA ILE A 156 -15.89 -5.96 -15.81
C ILE A 156 -14.77 -6.91 -16.27
N ASN A 157 -15.07 -8.21 -16.41
CA ASN A 157 -14.10 -9.18 -16.88
C ASN A 157 -13.68 -8.91 -18.33
N LEU A 158 -14.51 -8.27 -19.16
CA LEU A 158 -14.16 -7.92 -20.54
C LEU A 158 -13.20 -6.73 -20.64
N ALA A 159 -13.07 -5.92 -19.58
CA ALA A 159 -12.18 -4.77 -19.54
C ALA A 159 -10.77 -5.07 -19.01
N LYS A 160 -10.51 -6.28 -18.49
CA LYS A 160 -9.19 -6.68 -17.98
C LYS A 160 -8.16 -6.76 -19.12
N SER A 161 -6.90 -6.46 -18.83
CA SER A 161 -5.80 -6.29 -19.82
C SER A 161 -5.53 -7.48 -20.78
N ASN A 162 -6.11 -8.66 -20.52
CA ASN A 162 -6.00 -9.86 -21.36
C ASN A 162 -7.32 -10.26 -22.06
N SER A 163 -8.39 -9.48 -21.88
CA SER A 163 -9.71 -9.81 -22.40
C SER A 163 -9.86 -9.34 -23.83
N ILE A 164 -10.37 -10.23 -24.68
CA ILE A 164 -10.45 -10.03 -26.13
C ILE A 164 -11.92 -10.11 -26.52
N ILE A 165 -12.43 -9.07 -27.17
CA ILE A 165 -13.70 -9.11 -27.89
C ILE A 165 -13.47 -9.37 -29.37
N TYR A 166 -14.46 -10.00 -30.00
CA TYR A 166 -14.36 -10.50 -31.37
C TYR A 166 -15.51 -9.98 -32.22
N SER A 167 -15.21 -9.68 -33.49
CA SER A 167 -16.24 -9.33 -34.48
C SER A 167 -16.72 -10.55 -35.26
N LEU A 168 -15.83 -11.53 -35.44
CA LEU A 168 -16.07 -12.88 -35.96
C LEU A 168 -15.29 -13.87 -35.07
N PRO A 169 -15.61 -15.18 -35.02
CA PRO A 169 -15.00 -16.12 -34.07
C PRO A 169 -13.47 -16.11 -34.01
N GLU A 170 -12.80 -15.77 -35.12
CA GLU A 170 -11.33 -15.70 -35.22
C GLU A 170 -10.79 -14.28 -35.48
N LYS A 171 -11.67 -13.27 -35.54
CA LYS A 171 -11.31 -11.87 -35.81
C LYS A 171 -11.46 -11.03 -34.55
N ARG A 172 -10.33 -10.73 -33.91
CA ARG A 172 -10.26 -9.83 -32.76
C ARG A 172 -10.60 -8.40 -33.17
N ILE A 173 -11.30 -7.69 -32.30
CA ILE A 173 -11.48 -6.23 -32.44
C ILE A 173 -10.23 -5.56 -31.87
N ASP A 174 -9.66 -4.63 -32.64
CA ASP A 174 -8.49 -3.88 -32.21
C ASP A 174 -8.90 -2.78 -31.21
N LEU A 175 -8.43 -2.94 -29.97
CA LEU A 175 -8.61 -1.98 -28.88
C LEU A 175 -7.31 -1.21 -28.57
N THR A 176 -6.27 -1.37 -29.41
CA THR A 176 -4.99 -0.67 -29.24
C THR A 176 -5.24 0.85 -29.27
N ASN A 177 -4.69 1.56 -28.30
CA ASN A 177 -4.87 3.00 -28.09
C ASN A 177 -6.32 3.44 -27.75
N LYS A 178 -7.22 2.52 -27.36
CA LYS A 178 -8.54 2.86 -26.82
C LYS A 178 -8.51 2.88 -25.29
N ILE A 179 -9.36 3.68 -24.67
CA ILE A 179 -9.58 3.67 -23.22
C ILE A 179 -10.74 2.72 -22.94
N VAL A 180 -10.49 1.72 -22.10
CA VAL A 180 -11.42 0.62 -21.84
C VAL A 180 -11.69 0.53 -20.35
N GLU A 181 -12.95 0.58 -19.96
CA GLU A 181 -13.40 0.42 -18.58
C GLU A 181 -14.49 -0.64 -18.48
N GLY A 182 -14.61 -1.23 -17.30
CA GLY A 182 -15.63 -2.21 -16.99
C GLY A 182 -16.31 -1.85 -15.68
N ILE A 183 -17.63 -1.69 -15.69
CA ILE A 183 -18.36 -1.22 -14.51
C ILE A 183 -18.82 -2.35 -13.60
N GLY A 184 -19.01 -3.54 -14.15
CA GLY A 184 -19.54 -4.68 -13.41
C GLY A 184 -21.05 -4.62 -13.21
N TYR A 185 -21.77 -4.11 -14.21
CA TYR A 185 -23.23 -3.99 -14.18
C TYR A 185 -23.92 -5.23 -14.74
N TYR A 186 -24.97 -5.67 -14.06
CA TYR A 186 -26.00 -6.59 -14.56
C TYR A 186 -27.34 -6.26 -13.86
N PRO A 187 -28.51 -6.40 -14.51
CA PRO A 187 -29.82 -6.06 -13.93
C PRO A 187 -30.28 -7.07 -12.86
N VAL A 188 -29.53 -7.20 -11.76
CA VAL A 188 -29.79 -8.16 -10.68
C VAL A 188 -31.03 -7.78 -9.89
N ILE A 189 -31.28 -6.48 -9.68
CA ILE A 189 -32.43 -5.98 -8.93
C ILE A 189 -33.74 -6.34 -9.64
N GLU A 190 -33.78 -6.22 -10.97
CA GLU A 190 -34.91 -6.61 -11.78
C GLU A 190 -35.18 -8.11 -11.67
N VAL A 191 -34.12 -8.93 -11.62
CA VAL A 191 -34.24 -10.38 -11.41
C VAL A 191 -34.78 -10.71 -10.02
N GLU A 192 -34.37 -9.99 -8.98
CA GLU A 192 -34.91 -10.16 -7.62
C GLU A 192 -36.40 -9.80 -7.54
N LYS A 193 -36.82 -8.70 -8.17
CA LYS A 193 -38.24 -8.34 -8.29
C LYS A 193 -39.04 -9.42 -9.02
N LEU A 194 -38.48 -9.96 -10.10
CA LEU A 194 -39.11 -11.01 -10.89
C LEU A 194 -39.21 -12.34 -10.11
N LEU A 195 -38.22 -12.65 -9.27
CA LEU A 195 -38.27 -13.80 -8.37
C LEU A 195 -39.41 -13.68 -7.36
N GLN A 196 -39.59 -12.50 -6.75
CA GLN A 196 -40.70 -12.23 -5.82
C GLN A 196 -42.06 -12.31 -6.52
N GLN A 197 -42.19 -11.71 -7.72
CA GLN A 197 -43.41 -11.81 -8.52
C GLN A 197 -43.73 -13.26 -8.87
N ARG A 198 -42.71 -14.08 -9.18
CA ARG A 198 -42.90 -15.49 -9.48
C ARG A 198 -43.46 -16.27 -8.29
N GLU A 199 -43.00 -16.02 -7.08
CA GLU A 199 -43.54 -16.66 -5.87
C GLU A 199 -45.02 -16.34 -5.65
N ILE A 200 -45.46 -15.15 -6.05
CA ILE A 200 -46.83 -14.66 -5.81
C ILE A 200 -47.77 -15.00 -6.98
N GLU A 201 -47.31 -14.88 -8.22
CA GLU A 201 -48.15 -14.84 -9.42
C GLU A 201 -48.09 -16.11 -10.27
N LYS A 202 -47.13 -17.01 -10.07
CA LYS A 202 -46.95 -18.19 -10.95
C LYS A 202 -48.22 -19.02 -11.09
N ASP A 203 -48.86 -19.37 -9.98
CA ASP A 203 -50.04 -20.26 -9.99
C ASP A 203 -51.27 -19.55 -10.58
N SER A 204 -51.48 -18.27 -10.25
CA SER A 204 -52.60 -17.50 -10.77
C SER A 204 -52.45 -17.21 -12.27
N LEU A 205 -51.24 -16.93 -12.73
CA LEU A 205 -50.94 -16.72 -14.14
C LEU A 205 -51.07 -18.01 -14.94
N ARG A 206 -50.60 -19.15 -14.40
CA ARG A 206 -50.87 -20.47 -15.00
C ARG A 206 -52.36 -20.77 -15.07
N ALA A 207 -53.11 -20.45 -14.02
CA ALA A 207 -54.57 -20.64 -14.02
C ALA A 207 -55.27 -19.79 -15.10
N HIS A 208 -54.84 -18.54 -15.29
CA HIS A 208 -55.38 -17.67 -16.33
C HIS A 208 -55.24 -18.25 -17.74
N TYR A 209 -54.13 -18.94 -18.02
CA TYR A 209 -53.88 -19.59 -19.31
C TYR A 209 -54.30 -21.07 -19.37
N GLY A 210 -54.95 -21.59 -18.32
CA GLY A 210 -55.47 -22.97 -18.27
C GLY A 210 -54.41 -24.05 -18.04
N TRP A 211 -53.25 -23.70 -17.47
CA TRP A 211 -52.12 -24.61 -17.22
C TRP A 211 -52.07 -25.17 -15.80
N THR A 212 -53.21 -25.28 -15.11
CA THR A 212 -53.29 -25.76 -13.71
C THR A 212 -52.98 -27.24 -13.53
N ASN A 213 -53.23 -28.06 -14.56
CA ASN A 213 -53.03 -29.52 -14.50
C ASN A 213 -51.71 -29.97 -15.16
N ILE A 214 -50.81 -29.04 -15.47
CA ILE A 214 -49.52 -29.33 -16.10
C ILE A 214 -48.47 -29.51 -15.00
N GLN A 215 -47.81 -30.68 -14.99
CA GLN A 215 -46.80 -30.99 -13.99
C GLN A 215 -45.51 -30.20 -14.23
N HIS A 216 -45.05 -30.12 -15.49
CA HIS A 216 -43.85 -29.37 -15.87
C HIS A 216 -44.10 -28.49 -17.09
N LEU A 217 -43.93 -27.16 -16.96
CA LEU A 217 -44.02 -26.21 -18.07
C LEU A 217 -42.62 -25.78 -18.54
N PHE A 218 -42.12 -26.36 -19.62
CA PHE A 218 -40.78 -26.06 -20.13
C PHE A 218 -40.87 -25.00 -21.22
N VAL A 219 -40.22 -23.85 -21.02
CA VAL A 219 -40.32 -22.72 -21.93
C VAL A 219 -39.10 -22.65 -22.82
N TYR A 220 -39.31 -22.69 -24.13
CA TYR A 220 -38.29 -22.41 -25.12
C TYR A 220 -38.27 -20.92 -25.45
N PHE A 221 -37.18 -20.24 -25.11
CA PHE A 221 -36.94 -18.84 -25.46
C PHE A 221 -36.31 -18.74 -26.86
N GLY A 222 -37.11 -18.28 -27.82
CA GLY A 222 -36.74 -18.21 -29.23
C GLY A 222 -35.70 -17.14 -29.55
N GLY A 223 -34.89 -17.40 -30.58
CA GLY A 223 -33.91 -16.45 -31.12
C GLY A 223 -34.45 -15.61 -32.28
N ASN A 224 -33.58 -14.77 -32.85
CA ASN A 224 -33.91 -13.92 -34.01
C ASN A 224 -32.69 -13.73 -34.93
N ASN A 225 -32.07 -14.82 -35.33
CA ASN A 225 -30.99 -14.84 -36.31
C ASN A 225 -31.10 -16.07 -37.21
N ASP A 226 -30.43 -16.04 -38.36
CA ASP A 226 -30.54 -17.10 -39.37
C ASP A 226 -30.07 -18.45 -38.83
N THR A 227 -28.98 -18.48 -38.04
CA THR A 227 -28.49 -19.69 -37.39
C THR A 227 -29.55 -20.35 -36.50
N TYR A 228 -30.34 -19.56 -35.76
CA TYR A 228 -31.45 -20.05 -34.94
C TYR A 228 -32.54 -20.69 -35.81
N PHE A 229 -32.99 -19.97 -36.85
CA PHE A 229 -34.10 -20.43 -37.70
C PHE A 229 -33.74 -21.61 -38.58
N ASP A 230 -32.53 -21.63 -39.11
CA ASP A 230 -32.12 -22.58 -40.15
C ASP A 230 -31.45 -23.83 -39.58
N GLN A 231 -30.87 -23.75 -38.37
CA GLN A 231 -30.08 -24.85 -37.80
C GLN A 231 -30.52 -25.23 -36.38
N ALA A 232 -30.47 -24.30 -35.42
CA ALA A 232 -30.65 -24.64 -34.01
C ALA A 232 -32.05 -25.10 -33.64
N PHE A 233 -33.09 -24.33 -34.01
CA PHE A 233 -34.47 -24.68 -33.68
C PHE A 233 -34.95 -25.93 -34.44
N PRO A 234 -34.68 -26.10 -35.74
CA PRO A 234 -34.98 -27.35 -36.44
C PRO A 234 -34.31 -28.58 -35.80
N THR A 235 -33.04 -28.46 -35.37
CA THR A 235 -32.33 -29.58 -34.73
C THR A 235 -32.93 -29.93 -33.37
N PHE A 236 -33.32 -28.93 -32.57
CA PHE A 236 -34.07 -29.15 -31.34
C PHE A 236 -35.37 -29.92 -31.60
N LEU A 237 -36.16 -29.51 -32.60
CA LEU A 237 -37.42 -30.19 -32.94
C LEU A 237 -37.20 -31.62 -33.43
N SER A 238 -36.16 -31.85 -34.23
CA SER A 238 -35.76 -33.20 -34.67
C SER A 238 -35.42 -34.08 -33.48
N ASN A 239 -34.55 -33.59 -32.57
CA ASN A 239 -34.18 -34.32 -31.35
C ASN A 239 -35.39 -34.58 -30.44
N LEU A 240 -36.30 -33.60 -30.30
CA LEU A 240 -37.51 -33.72 -29.51
C LEU A 240 -38.45 -34.80 -30.05
N SER A 241 -38.54 -34.95 -31.39
CA SER A 241 -39.39 -35.96 -32.04
C SER A 241 -38.93 -37.41 -31.81
N HIS A 242 -37.67 -37.60 -31.40
CA HIS A 242 -37.08 -38.91 -31.10
C HIS A 242 -37.17 -39.31 -29.63
N ILE A 243 -37.77 -38.49 -28.77
CA ILE A 243 -37.87 -38.77 -27.33
C ILE A 243 -39.02 -39.73 -27.03
N ASP A 244 -38.78 -40.71 -26.15
CA ASP A 244 -39.82 -41.62 -25.69
C ASP A 244 -40.97 -40.87 -24.98
N LYS A 245 -42.21 -41.25 -25.29
CA LYS A 245 -43.42 -40.67 -24.69
C LYS A 245 -43.37 -40.59 -23.17
N ASN A 246 -42.79 -41.57 -22.49
CA ASN A 246 -42.72 -41.60 -21.02
C ASN A 246 -41.91 -40.44 -20.44
N ILE A 247 -40.99 -39.85 -21.20
CA ILE A 247 -40.12 -38.74 -20.77
C ILE A 247 -40.81 -37.38 -20.98
N VAL A 248 -41.79 -37.27 -21.88
CA VAL A 248 -42.40 -35.96 -22.23
C VAL A 248 -43.90 -35.88 -21.93
N GLN A 249 -44.54 -36.96 -21.51
CA GLN A 249 -46.00 -37.02 -21.27
C GLN A 249 -46.53 -36.06 -20.20
N ASP A 250 -45.68 -35.66 -19.26
CA ASP A 250 -45.91 -34.77 -18.12
C ASP A 250 -45.34 -33.35 -18.35
N VAL A 251 -44.80 -33.08 -19.55
CA VAL A 251 -44.19 -31.82 -19.92
C VAL A 251 -45.03 -31.10 -20.98
N LEU A 252 -45.35 -29.84 -20.74
CA LEU A 252 -45.87 -28.93 -21.76
C LEU A 252 -44.74 -28.01 -22.25
N PHE A 253 -44.39 -28.11 -23.53
CA PHE A 253 -43.40 -27.25 -24.16
C PHE A 253 -44.04 -25.95 -24.67
N LEU A 254 -43.59 -24.81 -24.15
CA LEU A 254 -44.08 -23.48 -24.53
C LEU A 254 -43.04 -22.76 -25.39
N LEU A 255 -43.32 -22.52 -26.66
CA LEU A 255 -42.45 -21.70 -27.52
C LEU A 255 -42.73 -20.21 -27.28
N HIS A 256 -41.83 -19.51 -26.61
CA HIS A 256 -41.88 -18.06 -26.45
C HIS A 256 -40.97 -17.36 -27.47
N GLN A 257 -41.59 -16.83 -28.52
CA GLN A 257 -40.87 -16.23 -29.64
C GLN A 257 -40.25 -14.87 -29.28
N HIS A 258 -39.06 -14.61 -29.83
CA HIS A 258 -38.46 -13.28 -29.79
C HIS A 258 -39.41 -12.23 -30.40
N PRO A 259 -39.55 -11.01 -29.83
CA PRO A 259 -40.48 -10.00 -30.33
C PRO A 259 -40.36 -9.69 -31.82
N ALA A 260 -39.13 -9.60 -32.34
CA ALA A 260 -38.87 -9.36 -33.76
C ALA A 260 -39.21 -10.58 -34.67
N ALA A 261 -39.19 -11.80 -34.13
CA ALA A 261 -39.49 -13.02 -34.88
C ALA A 261 -41.01 -13.22 -35.08
N LYS A 262 -41.84 -12.71 -34.16
CA LYS A 262 -43.31 -12.84 -34.20
C LYS A 262 -43.95 -12.38 -35.51
N LYS A 263 -43.36 -11.37 -36.16
CA LYS A 263 -43.90 -10.82 -37.43
C LYS A 263 -43.83 -11.82 -38.58
N GLN A 264 -42.77 -12.62 -38.65
CA GLN A 264 -42.59 -13.64 -39.70
C GLN A 264 -43.08 -15.02 -39.26
N ASN A 265 -43.09 -15.29 -37.95
CA ASN A 265 -43.61 -16.51 -37.32
C ASN A 265 -43.02 -17.83 -37.89
N ARG A 266 -41.76 -17.80 -38.38
CA ARG A 266 -41.10 -18.98 -39.01
C ARG A 266 -40.97 -20.15 -38.04
N ASP A 267 -40.47 -19.90 -36.84
CA ASP A 267 -40.29 -20.90 -35.79
C ASP A 267 -41.63 -21.42 -35.24
N GLY A 268 -42.64 -20.55 -35.12
CA GLY A 268 -44.00 -20.98 -34.77
C GLY A 268 -44.58 -22.01 -35.75
N LEU A 269 -44.40 -21.80 -37.05
CA LEU A 269 -44.85 -22.75 -38.09
C LEU A 269 -44.11 -24.09 -37.98
N LEU A 270 -42.79 -24.07 -37.81
CA LEU A 270 -41.99 -25.29 -37.62
C LEU A 270 -42.41 -26.07 -36.37
N PHE A 271 -42.72 -25.36 -35.28
CA PHE A 271 -43.16 -25.98 -34.04
C PHE A 271 -44.52 -26.66 -34.21
N GLN A 272 -45.48 -26.00 -34.85
CA GLN A 272 -46.80 -26.58 -35.15
C GLN A 272 -46.70 -27.82 -36.05
N GLU A 273 -45.84 -27.77 -37.08
CA GLU A 273 -45.61 -28.91 -37.95
C GLU A 273 -45.04 -30.11 -37.16
N CYS A 274 -44.05 -29.88 -36.29
CA CYS A 274 -43.47 -30.92 -35.45
C CYS A 274 -44.53 -31.57 -34.54
N LEU A 275 -45.36 -30.77 -33.88
CA LEU A 275 -46.43 -31.26 -33.01
C LEU A 275 -47.47 -32.08 -33.79
N SER A 276 -47.85 -31.66 -35.00
CA SER A 276 -48.81 -32.40 -35.85
C SER A 276 -48.31 -33.80 -36.25
N LYS A 277 -46.99 -34.01 -36.32
CA LYS A 277 -46.36 -35.29 -36.65
C LYS A 277 -46.11 -36.16 -35.41
N ASN A 278 -46.15 -35.59 -34.21
CA ASN A 278 -45.72 -36.22 -32.96
C ASN A 278 -46.76 -36.03 -31.85
N ASN A 279 -47.88 -36.74 -31.95
CA ASN A 279 -49.03 -36.63 -31.02
C ASN A 279 -48.72 -36.94 -29.54
N HIS A 280 -47.54 -37.48 -29.24
CA HIS A 280 -47.09 -37.77 -27.87
C HIS A 280 -46.44 -36.57 -27.17
N ILE A 281 -46.08 -35.52 -27.92
CA ILE A 281 -45.49 -34.29 -27.39
C ILE A 281 -46.59 -33.24 -27.20
N GLN A 282 -46.67 -32.65 -26.01
CA GLN A 282 -47.56 -31.53 -25.73
C GLN A 282 -46.80 -30.22 -25.91
N GLY A 283 -47.29 -29.33 -26.77
CA GLY A 283 -46.67 -28.03 -26.95
C GLY A 283 -47.61 -26.95 -27.48
N ILE A 284 -47.32 -25.70 -27.16
CA ILE A 284 -48.10 -24.53 -27.58
C ILE A 284 -47.19 -23.33 -27.87
N ILE A 285 -47.61 -22.47 -28.81
CA ILE A 285 -46.97 -21.17 -29.03
C ILE A 285 -47.47 -20.20 -27.97
N SER A 286 -46.56 -19.48 -27.33
CA SER A 286 -46.86 -18.57 -26.23
C SER A 286 -47.68 -17.36 -26.67
N THR A 287 -48.79 -17.12 -25.98
CA THR A 287 -49.59 -15.88 -26.05
C THR A 287 -49.23 -14.89 -24.94
N LEU A 288 -48.15 -15.14 -24.19
CA LEU A 288 -47.68 -14.26 -23.13
C LEU A 288 -47.17 -12.95 -23.73
N ARG A 289 -47.41 -11.85 -23.00
CA ARG A 289 -47.11 -10.49 -23.49
C ARG A 289 -45.62 -10.18 -23.39
N THR A 290 -44.96 -10.66 -22.35
CA THR A 290 -43.56 -10.34 -22.04
C THR A 290 -42.74 -11.60 -21.75
N SER A 291 -41.41 -11.49 -21.89
CA SER A 291 -40.47 -12.53 -21.47
C SER A 291 -40.54 -12.78 -19.96
N ASP A 292 -40.81 -11.74 -19.17
CA ASP A 292 -40.95 -11.84 -17.70
C ASP A 292 -42.10 -12.76 -17.32
N GLN A 293 -43.26 -12.62 -17.98
CA GLN A 293 -44.38 -13.55 -17.79
C GLN A 293 -44.00 -14.99 -18.14
N ALA A 294 -43.21 -15.19 -19.19
CA ALA A 294 -42.72 -16.51 -19.59
C ALA A 294 -41.78 -17.11 -18.54
N GLN A 295 -40.90 -16.28 -17.94
CA GLN A 295 -40.02 -16.67 -16.84
C GLN A 295 -40.80 -16.96 -15.54
N ILE A 296 -41.86 -16.19 -15.24
CA ILE A 296 -42.74 -16.41 -14.07
C ILE A 296 -43.45 -17.77 -14.17
N VAL A 297 -43.96 -18.15 -15.34
CA VAL A 297 -44.68 -19.42 -15.47
C VAL A 297 -43.78 -20.63 -15.67
N ALA A 298 -42.53 -20.50 -16.12
CA ALA A 298 -41.67 -21.63 -16.49
C ALA A 298 -41.33 -22.55 -15.30
N ASP A 299 -41.20 -23.86 -15.50
CA ASP A 299 -40.47 -24.75 -14.57
C ASP A 299 -39.04 -24.97 -15.00
N ALA A 300 -38.75 -24.86 -16.30
CA ALA A 300 -37.40 -24.88 -16.85
C ALA A 300 -37.31 -23.99 -18.10
N ALA A 301 -36.11 -23.51 -18.38
CA ALA A 301 -35.81 -22.67 -19.53
C ALA A 301 -34.95 -23.44 -20.54
N LEU A 302 -35.41 -23.47 -21.79
CA LEU A 302 -34.68 -23.95 -22.96
C LEU A 302 -34.32 -22.75 -23.82
N TYR A 303 -33.10 -22.72 -24.36
CA TYR A 303 -32.70 -21.67 -25.28
C TYR A 303 -31.56 -22.14 -26.17
N TYR A 304 -31.33 -21.45 -27.29
CA TYR A 304 -30.07 -21.59 -28.03
C TYR A 304 -29.13 -20.43 -27.71
N GLN A 305 -29.61 -19.19 -27.94
CA GLN A 305 -28.86 -17.96 -27.73
C GLN A 305 -29.78 -16.87 -27.21
N THR A 306 -29.46 -16.26 -26.07
CA THR A 306 -30.19 -15.11 -25.51
C THR A 306 -29.35 -14.37 -24.47
N SER A 307 -29.46 -13.04 -24.41
CA SER A 307 -28.85 -12.22 -23.36
C SER A 307 -29.48 -12.44 -21.98
N MET A 308 -30.69 -13.02 -21.94
CA MET A 308 -31.42 -13.33 -20.71
C MET A 308 -30.94 -14.62 -20.03
N ALA A 309 -30.00 -15.37 -20.63
CA ALA A 309 -29.61 -16.68 -20.10
C ALA A 309 -29.18 -16.61 -18.62
N PRO A 310 -28.37 -15.63 -18.18
CA PRO A 310 -28.02 -15.53 -16.77
C PRO A 310 -29.20 -15.26 -15.84
N GLN A 311 -30.24 -14.57 -16.32
CA GLN A 311 -31.47 -14.32 -15.54
C GLN A 311 -32.18 -15.63 -15.19
N PHE A 312 -32.22 -16.60 -16.10
CA PHE A 312 -32.89 -17.88 -15.84
C PHE A 312 -32.29 -18.60 -14.64
N VAL A 313 -30.95 -18.65 -14.57
CA VAL A 313 -30.24 -19.30 -13.46
C VAL A 313 -30.37 -18.50 -12.17
N LEU A 314 -30.34 -17.16 -12.23
CA LEU A 314 -30.55 -16.29 -11.07
C LEU A 314 -31.97 -16.40 -10.48
N LEU A 315 -32.98 -16.62 -11.32
CA LEU A 315 -34.36 -16.95 -10.91
C LEU A 315 -34.51 -18.38 -10.35
N GLY A 316 -33.44 -19.18 -10.35
CA GLY A 316 -33.48 -20.56 -9.90
C GLY A 316 -34.08 -21.52 -10.92
N LEU A 317 -34.29 -21.13 -12.18
CA LEU A 317 -34.81 -22.02 -13.21
C LEU A 317 -33.74 -23.04 -13.63
N PRO A 318 -34.03 -24.35 -13.58
CA PRO A 318 -33.31 -25.33 -14.37
C PRO A 318 -33.23 -24.86 -15.83
N THR A 319 -32.02 -24.79 -16.37
CA THR A 319 -31.76 -24.16 -17.66
C THR A 319 -30.93 -25.10 -18.52
N MET A 320 -31.30 -25.24 -19.79
CA MET A 320 -30.56 -26.03 -20.77
C MET A 320 -30.42 -25.29 -22.09
N GLN A 321 -29.19 -25.26 -22.61
CA GLN A 321 -28.92 -24.83 -23.97
C GLN A 321 -29.16 -25.98 -24.95
N VAL A 322 -29.96 -25.75 -25.98
CA VAL A 322 -30.33 -26.73 -27.00
C VAL A 322 -30.07 -26.18 -28.39
N GLY A 323 -29.47 -26.99 -29.27
CA GLY A 323 -29.13 -26.54 -30.62
C GLY A 323 -28.51 -27.62 -31.49
N HIS A 324 -27.97 -27.22 -32.64
CA HIS A 324 -27.20 -28.08 -33.56
C HIS A 324 -25.75 -28.25 -33.11
N GLU A 325 -25.23 -27.26 -32.38
CA GLU A 325 -23.93 -27.26 -31.75
C GLU A 325 -24.02 -26.54 -30.40
N THR A 326 -22.97 -26.62 -29.59
CA THR A 326 -22.88 -25.89 -28.32
C THR A 326 -22.37 -24.47 -28.54
N TYR A 327 -23.21 -23.47 -28.24
CA TYR A 327 -22.79 -22.09 -28.17
C TYR A 327 -22.15 -21.81 -26.81
N HIS A 328 -20.88 -21.41 -26.78
CA HIS A 328 -20.14 -21.25 -25.53
C HIS A 328 -20.44 -19.88 -24.90
N ASP A 329 -21.66 -19.70 -24.40
CA ASP A 329 -22.02 -18.55 -23.56
C ASP A 329 -21.50 -18.72 -22.12
N VAL A 330 -21.73 -17.70 -21.30
CA VAL A 330 -21.32 -17.63 -19.90
C VAL A 330 -21.91 -18.77 -19.08
N LEU A 331 -23.10 -19.27 -19.39
CA LEU A 331 -23.65 -20.40 -18.65
C LEU A 331 -22.92 -21.69 -18.99
N VAL A 332 -22.66 -21.94 -20.28
CA VAL A 332 -21.94 -23.14 -20.73
C VAL A 332 -20.50 -23.13 -20.26
N LYS A 333 -19.78 -22.01 -20.43
CA LYS A 333 -18.37 -21.84 -20.03
C LYS A 333 -18.15 -22.13 -18.54
N PHE A 334 -19.11 -21.75 -17.70
CA PHE A 334 -19.04 -21.93 -16.24
C PHE A 334 -19.84 -23.13 -15.74
N ASN A 335 -20.32 -24.01 -16.64
CA ASN A 335 -21.08 -25.22 -16.31
C ASN A 335 -22.33 -24.94 -15.43
N LEU A 336 -23.05 -23.86 -15.76
CA LEU A 336 -24.23 -23.38 -15.03
C LEU A 336 -25.56 -23.80 -15.68
N CYS A 337 -25.54 -24.33 -16.89
CA CYS A 337 -26.69 -24.92 -17.58
C CYS A 337 -26.34 -26.30 -18.16
N TYR A 338 -27.36 -27.10 -18.50
CA TYR A 338 -27.16 -28.30 -19.30
C TYR A 338 -26.97 -27.94 -20.77
N THR A 339 -26.35 -28.81 -21.56
CA THR A 339 -26.23 -28.66 -23.01
C THR A 339 -26.78 -29.91 -23.71
N ALA A 340 -27.48 -29.71 -24.83
CA ALA A 340 -27.94 -30.81 -25.67
C ALA A 340 -27.88 -30.47 -27.16
N THR A 341 -27.13 -31.29 -27.89
CA THR A 341 -26.96 -31.22 -29.35
C THR A 341 -27.58 -32.42 -30.07
N ASN A 342 -27.91 -33.48 -29.31
CA ASN A 342 -28.56 -34.69 -29.81
C ASN A 342 -29.68 -35.17 -28.87
N ALA A 343 -30.47 -36.15 -29.33
CA ALA A 343 -31.61 -36.68 -28.58
C ALA A 343 -31.23 -37.32 -27.23
N THR A 344 -30.07 -38.00 -27.15
CA THR A 344 -29.61 -38.65 -25.90
C THR A 344 -29.30 -37.61 -24.82
N GLU A 345 -28.56 -36.57 -25.17
CA GLU A 345 -28.26 -35.45 -24.27
C GLU A 345 -29.54 -34.72 -23.85
N LEU A 346 -30.46 -34.51 -24.80
CA LEU A 346 -31.75 -33.86 -24.54
C LEU A 346 -32.57 -34.67 -23.51
N VAL A 347 -32.62 -35.99 -23.63
CA VAL A 347 -33.28 -36.88 -22.66
C VAL A 347 -32.67 -36.74 -21.26
N VAL A 348 -31.34 -36.78 -21.16
CA VAL A 348 -30.63 -36.65 -19.87
C VAL A 348 -30.95 -35.29 -19.23
N GLY A 349 -30.83 -34.21 -20.00
CA GLY A 349 -31.11 -32.85 -19.53
C GLY A 349 -32.56 -32.65 -19.10
N LEU A 350 -33.53 -33.11 -19.89
CA LEU A 350 -34.95 -33.03 -19.52
C LEU A 350 -35.24 -33.81 -18.23
N THR A 351 -34.69 -35.01 -18.08
CA THR A 351 -34.89 -35.84 -16.87
C THR A 351 -34.33 -35.13 -15.63
N GLN A 352 -33.10 -34.64 -15.70
CA GLN A 352 -32.45 -33.94 -14.58
C GLN A 352 -33.13 -32.61 -14.23
N MET A 353 -33.73 -31.91 -15.19
CA MET A 353 -34.48 -30.68 -14.91
C MET A 353 -35.78 -30.93 -14.15
N LYS A 354 -36.41 -32.11 -14.31
CA LYS A 354 -37.60 -32.51 -13.55
C LYS A 354 -37.30 -32.90 -12.11
N GLU A 355 -36.17 -33.57 -11.89
CA GLU A 355 -35.78 -34.10 -10.57
C GLU A 355 -35.31 -33.01 -9.59
N ARG A 356 -35.06 -31.79 -10.05
CA ARG A 356 -34.66 -30.68 -9.17
C ARG A 356 -35.84 -30.16 -8.34
N SER A 357 -36.01 -30.71 -7.15
CA SER A 357 -36.74 -30.09 -6.04
C SER A 357 -35.88 -29.01 -5.34
N GLU A 358 -36.54 -28.01 -4.76
CA GLU A 358 -35.95 -26.78 -4.23
C GLU A 358 -34.81 -26.94 -3.18
N LEU A 359 -33.74 -26.19 -3.42
CA LEU A 359 -32.78 -25.48 -2.56
C LEU A 359 -32.33 -26.03 -1.18
N SER A 360 -31.07 -26.47 -1.12
CA SER A 360 -30.19 -26.43 0.08
C SER A 360 -28.81 -25.88 -0.33
N ASP A 361 -28.19 -24.98 0.45
CA ASP A 361 -26.81 -24.41 0.45
C ASP A 361 -26.06 -24.09 -0.87
N LYS A 362 -26.22 -24.88 -1.93
CA LYS A 362 -25.67 -24.69 -3.28
C LYS A 362 -26.20 -23.45 -4.01
N THR A 363 -27.31 -22.85 -3.56
CA THR A 363 -27.91 -21.68 -4.22
C THR A 363 -27.05 -20.45 -4.11
N GLN A 364 -26.49 -20.18 -2.92
CA GLN A 364 -25.63 -19.02 -2.71
C GLN A 364 -24.33 -19.14 -3.51
N GLN A 365 -23.71 -20.32 -3.48
CA GLN A 365 -22.52 -20.62 -4.26
C GLN A 365 -22.77 -20.48 -5.78
N ARG A 366 -23.94 -20.89 -6.27
CA ARG A 366 -24.31 -20.76 -7.68
C ARG A 366 -24.61 -19.30 -8.07
N LYS A 367 -25.20 -18.51 -7.18
CA LYS A 367 -25.37 -17.05 -7.35
C LYS A 367 -24.02 -16.34 -7.45
N GLU A 368 -23.07 -16.68 -6.58
CA GLU A 368 -21.72 -16.12 -6.63
C GLU A 368 -20.97 -16.51 -7.91
N LEU A 369 -21.07 -17.78 -8.34
CA LEU A 369 -20.48 -18.23 -9.60
C LEU A 369 -21.02 -17.44 -10.79
N ILE A 370 -22.32 -17.18 -10.85
CA ILE A 370 -22.89 -16.44 -11.96
C ILE A 370 -22.57 -14.95 -11.89
N TYR A 371 -22.55 -14.34 -10.70
CA TYR A 371 -22.07 -12.96 -10.53
C TYR A 371 -20.63 -12.80 -11.00
N ASN A 372 -19.74 -13.73 -10.62
CA ASN A 372 -18.36 -13.72 -11.10
C ASN A 372 -18.28 -13.89 -12.62
N ALA A 373 -19.10 -14.77 -13.19
CA ALA A 373 -19.09 -15.06 -14.62
C ALA A 373 -19.56 -13.87 -15.49
N ILE A 374 -20.64 -13.19 -15.06
CA ILE A 374 -21.12 -11.96 -15.71
C ILE A 374 -20.36 -10.71 -15.27
N GLY A 375 -19.40 -10.85 -14.36
CA GLY A 375 -18.58 -9.77 -13.83
C GLY A 375 -19.36 -8.74 -13.02
N TYR A 376 -20.45 -9.14 -12.36
CA TYR A 376 -21.28 -8.25 -11.56
C TYR A 376 -20.58 -7.84 -10.26
N THR A 377 -20.66 -6.55 -9.92
CA THR A 377 -20.24 -6.01 -8.62
C THR A 377 -21.40 -5.25 -7.96
N PRO A 378 -21.69 -5.45 -6.66
CA PRO A 378 -22.79 -4.74 -5.98
C PRO A 378 -22.65 -3.22 -5.98
N ASP A 379 -21.42 -2.72 -6.00
CA ASP A 379 -21.01 -1.32 -6.00
C ASP A 379 -20.58 -0.83 -7.38
N TRP A 380 -21.05 -1.47 -8.46
CA TRP A 380 -20.76 -1.10 -9.84
C TRP A 380 -20.87 0.41 -10.17
N PRO A 381 -21.73 1.24 -9.54
CA PRO A 381 -21.75 2.68 -9.82
C PRO A 381 -20.44 3.39 -9.47
N ASN A 382 -19.69 2.89 -8.48
CA ASN A 382 -18.39 3.44 -8.09
C ASN A 382 -17.29 3.12 -9.10
N ASN A 383 -17.48 2.06 -9.90
CA ASN A 383 -16.53 1.65 -10.94
C ASN A 383 -16.67 2.49 -12.22
N LEU A 384 -17.63 3.40 -12.29
CA LEU A 384 -17.75 4.34 -13.41
C LEU A 384 -16.89 5.57 -13.14
N HIS A 385 -15.72 5.63 -13.77
CA HIS A 385 -14.83 6.77 -13.65
C HIS A 385 -15.29 7.89 -14.60
N LEU A 386 -16.20 8.74 -14.13
CA LEU A 386 -16.66 9.94 -14.84
C LEU A 386 -15.63 11.08 -14.72
N GLY A 387 -14.39 10.83 -15.15
CA GLY A 387 -13.24 11.75 -15.04
C GLY A 387 -12.22 11.34 -13.98
N ASP A 388 -11.18 12.17 -13.80
CA ASP A 388 -10.13 11.98 -12.79
C ASP A 388 -10.73 12.00 -11.38
N ASN A 389 -11.17 10.84 -10.90
CA ASN A 389 -11.73 10.66 -9.55
C ASN A 389 -10.66 10.78 -8.44
N PHE A 390 -9.41 11.10 -8.79
CA PHE A 390 -8.26 11.07 -7.90
C PHE A 390 -8.10 9.72 -7.19
N ASP A 391 -8.46 8.62 -7.86
CA ASP A 391 -8.38 7.28 -7.28
C ASP A 391 -6.95 6.94 -6.87
N GLU A 392 -6.74 6.80 -5.57
CA GLU A 392 -5.43 6.53 -5.01
C GLU A 392 -5.03 5.08 -5.30
N ARG A 393 -3.91 4.90 -5.99
CA ARG A 393 -3.27 3.59 -6.18
C ARG A 393 -1.97 3.52 -5.40
N ILE A 394 -1.91 2.58 -4.45
CA ILE A 394 -0.68 2.28 -3.74
C ILE A 394 0.15 1.34 -4.60
N VAL A 395 1.35 1.79 -4.98
CA VAL A 395 2.32 0.99 -5.73
C VAL A 395 3.54 0.77 -4.85
N LYS A 396 3.94 -0.50 -4.66
CA LYS A 396 5.11 -0.88 -3.85
C LYS A 396 6.27 -1.30 -4.75
N PHE A 397 7.50 -0.96 -4.35
CA PHE A 397 8.73 -1.31 -5.06
C PHE A 397 9.80 -1.75 -4.05
N GLY A 398 10.49 -2.86 -4.36
CA GLY A 398 11.49 -3.47 -3.48
C GLY A 398 10.90 -4.56 -2.57
N ASP A 399 11.79 -5.32 -1.96
CA ASP A 399 11.44 -6.33 -0.95
C ASP A 399 11.11 -5.64 0.39
N GLU A 400 10.32 -6.29 1.23
CA GLU A 400 10.08 -5.82 2.60
C GLU A 400 11.39 -5.77 3.38
N ASP A 401 11.71 -4.59 3.93
CA ASP A 401 12.88 -4.40 4.78
C ASP A 401 12.43 -4.23 6.24
N PRO A 402 12.90 -5.08 7.17
CA PRO A 402 12.50 -4.96 8.59
C PRO A 402 12.97 -3.66 9.25
N ASN A 403 13.84 -2.87 8.59
CA ASN A 403 14.24 -1.53 9.04
C ASN A 403 13.35 -0.40 8.47
N GLU A 404 12.35 -0.73 7.65
CA GLU A 404 11.43 0.22 7.04
C GLU A 404 9.99 -0.08 7.46
N ASP A 405 9.33 0.90 8.10
CA ASP A 405 7.92 0.82 8.47
C ASP A 405 7.09 1.73 7.56
N HIS A 406 6.40 1.11 6.60
CA HIS A 406 5.55 1.81 5.63
C HIS A 406 4.07 1.82 6.04
N ASP A 407 3.69 1.10 7.10
CA ASP A 407 2.29 0.85 7.47
C ASP A 407 1.73 1.92 8.44
N HIS A 408 2.60 2.80 8.97
CA HIS A 408 2.22 3.83 9.93
C HIS A 408 2.51 5.26 9.41
N PRO A 409 1.55 5.89 8.71
CA PRO A 409 1.70 7.25 8.18
C PRO A 409 2.11 8.25 9.26
N GLY A 410 3.18 9.01 8.99
CA GLY A 410 3.70 10.04 9.89
C GLY A 410 4.75 9.55 10.91
N GLN A 411 5.00 8.24 11.03
CA GLN A 411 6.20 7.75 11.71
C GLN A 411 7.42 7.85 10.78
N SER A 412 8.63 7.85 11.36
CA SER A 412 9.84 7.65 10.55
C SER A 412 9.74 6.30 9.85
N VAL A 413 9.93 6.25 8.53
CA VAL A 413 9.99 4.99 7.78
C VAL A 413 11.23 4.21 8.20
N THR A 414 12.40 4.83 8.16
CA THR A 414 13.67 4.23 8.63
C THR A 414 13.66 4.12 10.15
N GLN A 415 13.82 2.90 10.70
CA GLN A 415 13.83 2.69 12.17
C GLN A 415 15.23 2.85 12.79
N HIS A 416 16.28 2.38 12.09
CA HIS A 416 17.68 2.48 12.53
C HIS A 416 18.58 3.05 11.44
N CYS A 417 19.66 3.73 11.86
CA CYS A 417 20.67 4.24 10.95
C CYS A 417 21.30 3.10 10.13
N ARG A 418 21.42 3.31 8.82
CA ARG A 418 22.01 2.34 7.90
C ARG A 418 22.98 3.00 6.93
N SER A 419 24.10 2.34 6.66
CA SER A 419 25.06 2.77 5.65
C SER A 419 24.80 2.09 4.31
N TYR A 420 24.69 2.87 3.25
CA TYR A 420 24.68 2.40 1.86
C TYR A 420 25.97 2.82 1.18
N VAL A 421 26.74 1.86 0.69
CA VAL A 421 28.05 2.11 0.07
C VAL A 421 27.95 1.90 -1.44
N PHE A 422 28.18 2.99 -2.18
CA PHE A 422 28.18 3.03 -3.64
C PHE A 422 29.61 3.19 -4.16
N THR A 423 29.95 2.47 -5.22
CA THR A 423 31.22 2.68 -5.92
C THR A 423 31.03 3.70 -7.04
N ILE A 424 31.64 4.87 -6.90
CA ILE A 424 31.66 5.91 -7.93
C ILE A 424 32.94 5.77 -8.76
N GLY A 425 32.79 5.41 -10.04
CA GLY A 425 33.92 5.14 -10.93
C GLY A 425 34.69 3.89 -10.51
N THR A 426 36.03 3.94 -10.52
CA THR A 426 36.87 2.75 -10.21
C THR A 426 37.54 2.79 -8.85
N ARG A 427 37.47 3.91 -8.11
CA ARG A 427 38.28 4.10 -6.88
C ARG A 427 37.59 4.83 -5.73
N THR A 428 36.45 5.45 -5.94
CA THR A 428 35.79 6.26 -4.90
C THR A 428 34.62 5.49 -4.32
N LYS A 429 34.63 5.24 -3.00
CA LYS A 429 33.47 4.71 -2.29
C LYS A 429 32.69 5.86 -1.65
N LEU A 430 31.43 6.06 -2.04
CA LEU A 430 30.50 6.97 -1.39
C LEU A 430 29.69 6.18 -0.37
N ARG A 431 29.76 6.60 0.89
CA ARG A 431 28.91 6.07 1.97
C ARG A 431 27.81 7.08 2.28
N LEU A 432 26.57 6.73 1.99
CA LEU A 432 25.41 7.47 2.43
C LEU A 432 24.88 6.84 3.71
N ILE A 433 24.64 7.66 4.73
CA ILE A 433 24.08 7.20 6.00
C ILE A 433 22.64 7.64 6.02
N ASP A 434 21.73 6.69 5.87
CA ASP A 434 20.32 6.92 6.06
C ASP A 434 20.00 6.92 7.55
N THR A 435 19.17 7.85 8.00
CA THR A 435 18.87 8.09 9.41
C THR A 435 17.37 8.09 9.63
N PRO A 436 16.88 7.65 10.81
CA PRO A 436 15.50 7.88 11.19
C PRO A 436 15.09 9.35 11.00
N GLY A 437 13.91 9.57 10.44
CA GLY A 437 13.30 10.88 10.25
C GLY A 437 13.03 11.62 11.56
N MET A 438 12.86 12.93 11.45
CA MET A 438 12.57 13.83 12.57
C MET A 438 11.06 14.07 12.72
N GLY A 439 10.57 14.24 13.95
CA GLY A 439 9.18 14.59 14.20
C GLY A 439 8.27 13.38 14.22
N ASP A 440 8.71 12.35 14.94
CA ASP A 440 7.99 11.10 15.07
C ASP A 440 6.64 11.30 15.80
N THR A 441 5.55 10.80 15.23
CA THR A 441 4.21 10.90 15.84
C THR A 441 4.10 10.14 17.16
N ARG A 442 5.06 9.26 17.49
CA ARG A 442 5.20 8.60 18.80
C ARG A 442 5.64 9.55 19.92
N GLY A 443 6.05 10.77 19.58
CA GLY A 443 6.26 11.88 20.51
C GLY A 443 7.72 12.21 20.81
N PRO A 444 7.98 13.24 21.64
CA PRO A 444 9.31 13.79 21.87
C PRO A 444 10.34 12.80 22.43
N ASP A 445 9.90 11.86 23.28
CA ASP A 445 10.78 10.83 23.85
C ASP A 445 11.38 9.92 22.76
N GLN A 446 10.62 9.65 21.68
CA GLN A 446 11.09 8.85 20.56
C GLN A 446 12.06 9.65 19.68
N ASP A 447 11.82 10.94 19.47
CA ASP A 447 12.77 11.82 18.76
C ASP A 447 14.12 11.90 19.51
N ASP A 448 14.11 11.95 20.84
CA ASP A 448 15.33 11.92 21.66
C ASP A 448 16.08 10.58 21.52
N LEU A 449 15.36 9.45 21.45
CA LEU A 449 15.96 8.13 21.17
C LEU A 449 16.57 8.06 19.76
N ASN A 450 15.83 8.53 18.75
CA ASN A 450 16.31 8.61 17.37
C ASN A 450 17.59 9.46 17.29
N MET A 451 17.62 10.60 18.00
CA MET A 451 18.80 11.44 18.04
C MET A 451 19.98 10.75 18.72
N GLN A 452 19.77 10.07 19.85
CA GLN A 452 20.82 9.30 20.51
C GLN A 452 21.39 8.20 19.61
N HIS A 453 20.54 7.50 18.85
CA HIS A 453 20.97 6.50 17.87
C HIS A 453 21.85 7.12 16.78
N ILE A 454 21.43 8.24 16.20
CA ILE A 454 22.18 8.96 15.16
C ILE A 454 23.54 9.42 15.68
N LEU A 455 23.57 10.07 16.86
CA LEU A 455 24.81 10.55 17.48
C LEU A 455 25.77 9.39 17.81
N SER A 456 25.24 8.27 18.31
CA SER A 456 26.05 7.08 18.56
C SER A 456 26.60 6.46 17.28
N PHE A 457 25.82 6.45 16.19
CA PHE A 457 26.25 5.91 14.91
C PHE A 457 27.39 6.76 14.31
N ILE A 458 27.22 8.08 14.25
CA ILE A 458 28.21 8.97 13.65
C ILE A 458 29.49 9.07 14.49
N ASN A 459 29.41 8.95 15.82
CA ASN A 459 30.59 8.97 16.71
C ASN A 459 31.58 7.82 16.43
N ASN A 460 31.15 6.76 15.74
CA ASN A 460 32.01 5.64 15.33
C ASN A 460 32.73 5.88 14.00
N LEU A 461 32.43 6.99 13.32
CA LEU A 461 33.07 7.37 12.07
C LEU A 461 34.37 8.14 12.33
N SER A 462 35.37 7.92 11.48
CA SER A 462 36.62 8.68 11.55
C SER A 462 36.46 10.14 11.12
N HIS A 463 35.48 10.42 10.26
CA HIS A 463 35.18 11.73 9.71
C HIS A 463 33.79 11.80 9.08
N LEU A 464 33.34 13.02 8.80
CA LEU A 464 32.19 13.32 7.95
C LEU A 464 32.62 14.22 6.79
N ASN A 465 32.06 14.01 5.60
CA ASN A 465 32.28 14.91 4.46
C ASN A 465 31.17 15.95 4.33
N ALA A 466 29.91 15.54 4.53
CA ALA A 466 28.76 16.41 4.46
C ALA A 466 27.64 15.92 5.39
N ILE A 467 26.79 16.85 5.82
CA ILE A 467 25.50 16.58 6.46
C ILE A 467 24.42 17.13 5.53
N CYS A 468 23.62 16.23 4.95
CA CYS A 468 22.55 16.57 4.04
C CYS A 468 21.27 16.83 4.82
N ILE A 469 20.75 18.06 4.75
CA ILE A 469 19.47 18.42 5.35
C ILE A 469 18.39 18.35 4.26
N LEU A 470 17.53 17.34 4.34
CA LEU A 470 16.44 17.14 3.38
C LEU A 470 15.21 17.99 3.75
N LEU A 471 14.70 18.73 2.78
CA LEU A 471 13.55 19.64 2.92
C LEU A 471 12.62 19.55 1.70
N LYS A 472 11.37 19.99 1.84
CA LYS A 472 10.48 20.29 0.70
C LYS A 472 10.51 21.79 0.40
N PRO A 473 10.30 22.24 -0.85
CA PRO A 473 10.41 23.65 -1.24
C PRO A 473 9.18 24.50 -0.87
N ASN A 474 8.08 23.87 -0.47
CA ASN A 474 6.80 24.53 -0.16
C ASN A 474 6.36 24.32 1.30
N GLU A 475 7.31 24.21 2.23
CA GLU A 475 6.98 24.14 3.65
C GLU A 475 6.42 25.47 4.12
N SER A 476 5.20 25.46 4.63
CA SER A 476 4.55 26.66 5.18
C SER A 476 5.10 27.03 6.56
N ARG A 477 5.73 26.07 7.26
CA ARG A 477 6.35 26.25 8.59
C ARG A 477 7.52 25.29 8.76
N LEU A 478 8.70 25.80 9.10
CA LEU A 478 9.77 24.97 9.68
C LEU A 478 9.44 24.75 11.16
N ASN A 479 8.99 23.54 11.48
CA ASN A 479 8.45 23.17 12.80
C ASN A 479 9.48 23.38 13.93
N PHE A 480 9.01 23.59 15.17
CA PHE A 480 9.86 23.66 16.38
C PHE A 480 10.80 22.45 16.49
N VAL A 481 10.33 21.28 16.05
CA VAL A 481 11.10 20.03 16.00
C VAL A 481 12.37 20.16 15.16
N PHE A 482 12.30 20.78 13.97
CA PHE A 482 13.46 21.00 13.11
C PHE A 482 14.54 21.83 13.82
N ARG A 483 14.13 22.90 14.53
CA ARG A 483 15.05 23.75 15.30
C ARG A 483 15.71 23.01 16.45
N SER A 484 14.93 22.20 17.18
CA SER A 484 15.44 21.38 18.28
C SER A 484 16.47 20.38 17.78
N TYR A 485 16.12 19.59 16.75
CA TYR A 485 16.99 18.59 16.16
C TYR A 485 18.30 19.21 15.63
N PHE A 486 18.17 20.29 14.85
CA PHE A 486 19.31 20.95 14.27
C PHE A 486 20.24 21.51 15.35
N SER A 487 19.68 22.11 16.40
CA SER A 487 20.45 22.61 17.55
C SER A 487 21.18 21.46 18.24
N GLN A 488 20.51 20.34 18.53
CA GLN A 488 21.14 19.16 19.17
C GLN A 488 22.30 18.61 18.34
N LEU A 489 22.11 18.45 17.03
CA LEU A 489 23.15 17.96 16.12
C LEU A 489 24.35 18.90 16.08
N THR A 490 24.12 20.21 15.95
CA THR A 490 25.21 21.19 15.88
C THR A 490 25.89 21.42 17.24
N ASP A 491 25.15 21.33 18.34
CA ASP A 491 25.69 21.40 19.69
C ASP A 491 26.56 20.17 20.00
N PHE A 492 26.25 19.01 19.41
CA PHE A 492 27.08 17.82 19.51
C PHE A 492 28.36 17.94 18.66
N LEU A 493 28.23 18.27 17.37
CA LEU A 493 29.36 18.32 16.45
C LEU A 493 30.26 19.54 16.65
N GLY A 494 29.74 20.64 17.20
CA GLY A 494 30.47 21.88 17.41
C GLY A 494 30.40 22.83 16.20
N GLU A 495 30.82 24.08 16.39
CA GLU A 495 30.57 25.18 15.43
C GLU A 495 31.24 25.02 14.06
N ASN A 496 32.30 24.22 13.96
CA ASN A 496 33.07 24.06 12.73
C ASN A 496 32.33 23.25 11.66
N ILE A 497 31.30 22.48 12.05
CA ILE A 497 30.51 21.68 11.11
C ILE A 497 29.75 22.52 10.07
N ARG A 498 29.52 23.82 10.33
CA ARG A 498 28.70 24.71 9.48
C ARG A 498 29.03 24.67 7.99
N ASN A 499 30.29 24.45 7.63
CA ASN A 499 30.73 24.44 6.23
C ASN A 499 30.41 23.11 5.52
N ASN A 500 30.18 22.04 6.28
CA ASN A 500 29.85 20.71 5.79
C ASN A 500 28.33 20.47 5.75
N ILE A 501 27.52 21.44 6.20
CA ILE A 501 26.06 21.38 6.12
C ILE A 501 25.62 21.81 4.72
N ILE A 502 24.87 20.93 4.05
CA ILE A 502 24.31 21.17 2.73
C ILE A 502 22.79 20.93 2.76
N PHE A 503 22.07 21.63 1.88
CA PHE A 503 20.61 21.58 1.83
C PHE A 503 20.16 20.86 0.57
N CYS A 504 19.27 19.88 0.74
CA CYS A 504 18.74 19.05 -0.31
C CYS A 504 17.22 19.25 -0.36
N PHE A 505 16.73 19.91 -1.39
CA PHE A 505 15.29 20.08 -1.61
C PHE A 505 14.77 18.95 -2.50
N THR A 506 13.74 18.28 -2.04
CA THR A 506 13.01 17.21 -2.75
C THR A 506 11.64 17.71 -3.21
N ASN A 507 11.03 17.06 -4.20
CA ASN A 507 9.71 17.47 -4.75
C ASN A 507 9.77 18.90 -5.34
N THR A 508 10.85 19.23 -6.06
CA THR A 508 11.12 20.58 -6.55
C THR A 508 10.61 20.89 -7.93
N ARG A 509 9.96 19.94 -8.63
CA ARG A 509 9.40 20.18 -9.96
C ARG A 509 8.42 21.35 -9.96
N ALA A 510 7.48 21.38 -9.02
CA ALA A 510 6.48 22.46 -8.88
C ALA A 510 7.09 23.84 -8.60
N THR A 511 8.35 23.89 -8.19
CA THR A 511 9.11 25.14 -7.94
C THR A 511 10.25 25.32 -8.94
N PHE A 512 10.18 24.68 -10.11
CA PHE A 512 11.16 24.77 -11.18
C PHE A 512 12.60 24.48 -10.70
N PHE A 513 12.76 23.45 -9.86
CA PHE A 513 14.04 23.04 -9.26
C PHE A 513 14.69 24.14 -8.42
N THR A 514 13.87 24.88 -7.66
CA THR A 514 14.31 25.89 -6.69
C THR A 514 13.79 25.61 -5.28
N PRO A 515 14.40 26.17 -4.22
CA PRO A 515 13.96 26.01 -2.83
C PRO A 515 12.58 26.58 -2.48
N GLY A 516 11.91 27.28 -3.42
CA GLY A 516 10.55 27.79 -3.25
C GLY A 516 10.34 28.68 -2.01
N ASN A 517 9.16 28.55 -1.42
CA ASN A 517 8.72 29.31 -0.24
C ASN A 517 9.43 28.89 1.06
N THR A 518 10.09 27.74 1.09
CA THR A 518 10.87 27.31 2.25
C THR A 518 12.15 28.13 2.43
N ALA A 519 12.74 28.67 1.34
CA ALA A 519 14.02 29.39 1.42
C ALA A 519 14.03 30.59 2.38
N PRO A 520 13.04 31.52 2.33
CA PRO A 520 12.96 32.63 3.30
C PRO A 520 12.85 32.15 4.76
N LEU A 521 12.02 31.14 5.02
CA LEU A 521 11.82 30.57 6.36
C LEU A 521 13.09 29.90 6.90
N LEU A 522 13.81 29.20 6.01
CA LEU A 522 15.08 28.57 6.35
C LEU A 522 16.12 29.64 6.70
N LYS A 523 16.24 30.71 5.90
CA LYS A 523 17.16 31.83 6.20
C LYS A 523 16.89 32.44 7.58
N GLU A 524 15.62 32.69 7.91
CA GLU A 524 15.23 33.21 9.22
C GLU A 524 15.56 32.22 10.34
N THR A 525 15.28 30.93 10.12
CA THR A 525 15.57 29.88 11.10
C THR A 525 17.07 29.76 11.34
N LEU A 526 17.89 29.72 10.28
CA LEU A 526 19.35 29.66 10.38
C LEU A 526 19.94 30.89 11.10
N ALA A 527 19.37 32.08 10.90
CA ALA A 527 19.78 33.29 11.61
C ALA A 527 19.57 33.19 13.14
N ASN A 528 18.53 32.47 13.55
CA ASN A 528 18.12 32.31 14.94
C ASN A 528 18.78 31.11 15.66
N LEU A 529 19.49 30.25 14.95
CA LEU A 529 20.20 29.13 15.57
C LEU A 529 21.39 29.58 16.43
N PRO A 530 21.82 28.75 17.41
CA PRO A 530 23.03 29.02 18.19
C PRO A 530 24.27 29.12 17.30
N ILE A 531 24.43 28.19 16.36
CA ILE A 531 25.50 28.19 15.37
C ILE A 531 25.24 29.26 14.30
N LYS A 532 26.17 30.23 14.18
CA LYS A 532 26.04 31.35 13.25
C LYS A 532 26.72 31.07 11.90
N HIS A 533 26.27 31.78 10.87
CA HIS A 533 26.87 31.80 9.53
C HIS A 533 26.89 30.46 8.80
N ILE A 534 25.84 29.66 8.94
CA ILE A 534 25.64 28.50 8.07
C ILE A 534 25.39 28.99 6.64
N PRO A 535 26.18 28.57 5.64
CA PRO A 535 25.99 29.01 4.26
C PRO A 535 24.63 28.55 3.76
N PHE A 536 23.90 29.41 3.05
CA PHE A 536 22.71 29.02 2.30
C PHE A 536 22.71 29.76 0.96
N ASN A 537 23.29 29.13 -0.05
CA ASN A 537 23.44 29.66 -1.40
C ASN A 537 23.44 28.52 -2.44
N LYS A 538 23.49 28.85 -3.73
CA LYS A 538 23.42 27.83 -4.81
C LYS A 538 24.55 26.79 -4.71
N SER A 539 25.73 27.13 -4.19
CA SER A 539 26.86 26.18 -4.12
C SER A 539 26.62 25.01 -3.16
N ASN A 540 25.88 25.22 -2.07
CA ASN A 540 25.61 24.20 -1.04
C ASN A 540 24.12 23.81 -0.93
N THR A 541 23.30 24.21 -1.90
CA THR A 541 21.87 23.89 -1.97
C THR A 541 21.57 23.19 -3.29
N PHE A 542 20.97 22.00 -3.22
CA PHE A 542 20.70 21.12 -4.35
C PHE A 542 19.21 20.81 -4.40
N CYS A 543 18.62 20.85 -5.59
CA CYS A 543 17.19 20.66 -5.79
C CYS A 543 16.97 19.52 -6.76
N PHE A 544 16.26 18.48 -6.35
CA PHE A 544 15.99 17.31 -7.16
C PHE A 544 14.56 16.81 -6.91
N ASP A 545 14.09 15.97 -7.80
CA ASP A 545 12.74 15.45 -7.80
C ASP A 545 12.75 13.93 -7.99
N ASN A 546 11.80 13.24 -7.36
CA ASN A 546 11.68 11.78 -7.39
C ASN A 546 10.51 11.31 -8.27
N GLU A 547 9.75 12.21 -8.89
CA GLU A 547 8.60 11.85 -9.74
C GLU A 547 8.98 11.00 -10.93
N SER A 548 10.15 11.21 -11.54
CA SER A 548 10.61 10.36 -12.65
C SER A 548 10.78 8.90 -12.24
N PHE A 549 11.23 8.65 -11.00
CA PHE A 549 11.30 7.29 -10.46
C PHE A 549 9.88 6.75 -10.21
N ARG A 550 8.99 7.55 -9.60
CA ARG A 550 7.59 7.17 -9.39
C ARG A 550 6.88 6.84 -10.70
N TYR A 551 7.14 7.60 -11.77
CA TYR A 551 6.65 7.37 -13.12
C TYR A 551 7.10 6.01 -13.67
N LEU A 552 8.39 5.66 -13.54
CA LEU A 552 8.89 4.35 -13.98
C LEU A 552 8.19 3.20 -13.25
N ILE A 553 8.01 3.33 -11.94
CA ILE A 553 7.29 2.33 -11.13
C ILE A 553 5.81 2.26 -11.51
N ALA A 554 5.17 3.40 -11.76
CA ALA A 554 3.78 3.46 -12.19
C ALA A 554 3.55 2.75 -13.54
N ILE A 555 4.41 3.00 -14.53
CA ILE A 555 4.37 2.30 -15.82
C ILE A 555 4.58 0.79 -15.65
N GLN A 556 5.54 0.39 -14.81
CA GLN A 556 5.77 -1.04 -14.52
C GLN A 556 4.53 -1.73 -13.93
N ASN A 557 3.66 -0.96 -13.27
CA ASN A 557 2.39 -1.43 -12.69
C ASN A 557 1.17 -1.16 -13.58
N GLY A 558 1.39 -0.91 -14.89
CA GLY A 558 0.32 -0.77 -15.87
C GLY A 558 -0.46 0.55 -15.80
N ILE A 559 0.11 1.59 -15.16
CA ILE A 559 -0.46 2.94 -15.18
C ILE A 559 0.04 3.66 -16.43
N ASN A 560 -0.89 4.09 -17.28
CA ASN A 560 -0.59 4.78 -18.53
C ASN A 560 -0.50 6.30 -18.30
N PHE A 561 0.42 6.94 -19.02
CA PHE A 561 0.61 8.38 -19.06
C PHE A 561 0.65 8.82 -20.52
N ASP A 562 0.20 10.04 -20.81
CA ASP A 562 0.28 10.59 -22.16
C ASP A 562 1.72 11.02 -22.53
N ASP A 563 1.92 11.35 -23.82
CA ASP A 563 3.23 11.73 -24.34
C ASP A 563 3.77 13.02 -23.71
N PHE A 564 2.90 13.97 -23.35
CA PHE A 564 3.30 15.21 -22.71
C PHE A 564 3.81 14.96 -21.28
N GLN A 565 3.06 14.20 -20.48
CA GLN A 565 3.46 13.80 -19.13
C GLN A 565 4.79 13.03 -19.15
N LYS A 566 4.97 12.14 -20.13
CA LYS A 566 6.23 11.42 -20.34
C LYS A 566 7.40 12.37 -20.60
N GLU A 567 7.24 13.36 -21.46
CA GLU A 567 8.27 14.37 -21.71
C GLU A 567 8.62 15.15 -20.43
N GLU A 568 7.62 15.53 -19.63
CA GLU A 568 7.85 16.22 -18.36
C GLU A 568 8.61 15.36 -17.34
N TYR A 569 8.27 14.07 -17.21
CA TYR A 569 9.00 13.15 -16.33
C TYR A 569 10.43 12.92 -16.82
N GLN A 570 10.67 12.92 -18.13
CA GLN A 570 12.01 12.85 -18.70
C GLN A 570 12.84 14.10 -18.41
N GLU A 571 12.26 15.29 -18.55
CA GLU A 571 12.94 16.54 -18.19
C GLU A 571 13.27 16.59 -16.69
N SER A 572 12.32 16.16 -15.85
CA SER A 572 12.53 16.07 -14.40
C SER A 572 13.70 15.15 -14.02
N TRP A 573 13.86 14.03 -14.76
CA TRP A 573 14.98 13.10 -14.57
C TRP A 573 16.31 13.76 -14.91
N ILE A 574 16.40 14.42 -16.07
CA ILE A 574 17.62 15.09 -16.53
C ILE A 574 18.07 16.15 -15.53
N ASN A 575 17.14 16.98 -15.04
CA ASN A 575 17.42 18.00 -14.03
C ASN A 575 17.92 17.37 -12.71
N SER A 576 17.24 16.34 -12.23
CA SER A 576 17.59 15.66 -10.98
C SER A 576 18.94 14.93 -11.05
N VAL A 577 19.26 14.29 -12.18
CA VAL A 577 20.58 13.68 -12.42
C VAL A 577 21.68 14.74 -12.48
N THR A 578 21.42 15.86 -13.15
CA THR A 578 22.38 16.98 -13.24
C THR A 578 22.69 17.55 -11.86
N GLU A 579 21.66 17.81 -11.04
CA GLU A 579 21.84 18.31 -9.67
C GLU A 579 22.47 17.28 -8.74
N SER A 580 22.20 15.98 -8.92
CA SER A 580 22.86 14.88 -8.19
C SER A 580 24.36 14.82 -8.50
N ASN A 581 24.74 14.94 -9.78
CA ASN A 581 26.16 15.03 -10.16
C ASN A 581 26.84 16.27 -9.60
N ARG A 582 26.11 17.41 -9.53
CA ARG A 582 26.61 18.65 -8.91
C ARG A 582 26.83 18.47 -7.40
N LEU A 583 25.90 17.79 -6.71
CA LEU A 583 26.01 17.40 -5.31
C LEU A 583 27.26 16.54 -5.07
N LEU A 584 27.43 15.48 -5.85
CA LEU A 584 28.60 14.58 -5.72
C LEU A 584 29.92 15.33 -5.98
N THR A 585 29.95 16.20 -6.99
CA THR A 585 31.12 17.03 -7.29
C THR A 585 31.44 17.98 -6.13
N HIS A 586 30.42 18.56 -5.49
CA HIS A 586 30.60 19.42 -4.33
C HIS A 586 31.13 18.66 -3.10
N ILE A 587 30.62 17.46 -2.84
CA ILE A 587 31.07 16.62 -1.72
C ILE A 587 32.49 16.11 -1.96
N CYS A 588 32.81 15.65 -3.17
CA CYS A 588 34.10 15.04 -3.49
C CYS A 588 35.21 16.05 -3.82
N GLY A 589 34.87 17.32 -4.06
CA GLY A 589 35.82 18.35 -4.48
C GLY A 589 36.08 19.41 -3.39
N PRO A 590 35.27 20.48 -3.32
CA PRO A 590 35.54 21.65 -2.49
C PRO A 590 35.34 21.43 -0.98
N LEU A 591 34.53 20.45 -0.55
CA LEU A 591 34.31 20.22 0.88
C LEU A 591 35.53 19.56 1.53
N LYS A 592 36.05 20.21 2.57
CA LYS A 592 37.08 19.62 3.42
C LYS A 592 36.44 18.57 4.33
N THR A 593 37.10 17.42 4.42
CA THR A 593 36.76 16.39 5.41
C THR A 593 36.71 16.99 6.81
N TYR A 594 35.66 16.68 7.57
CA TYR A 594 35.49 17.10 8.95
C TYR A 594 35.85 15.95 9.90
N PRO A 595 37.10 15.91 10.41
CA PRO A 595 37.61 14.78 11.18
C PRO A 595 37.02 14.74 12.59
N TYR A 596 36.94 13.55 13.16
CA TYR A 596 36.46 13.30 14.52
C TYR A 596 37.08 14.22 15.59
N ILE A 597 38.36 14.55 15.46
CA ILE A 597 39.08 15.38 16.43
C ILE A 597 38.58 16.84 16.50
N GLU A 598 37.84 17.29 15.49
CA GLU A 598 37.24 18.62 15.45
C GLU A 598 35.88 18.68 16.16
N TRP A 599 35.33 17.54 16.60
CA TRP A 599 34.03 17.44 17.27
C TRP A 599 34.15 17.85 18.74
N LYS A 600 34.60 19.08 18.98
CA LYS A 600 34.89 19.61 20.31
C LYS A 600 33.72 20.42 20.83
N SER A 601 32.85 19.76 21.58
CA SER A 601 31.70 20.39 22.23
C SER A 601 31.48 19.85 23.63
N ILE A 602 30.65 20.53 24.42
CA ILE A 602 30.23 20.06 25.75
C ILE A 602 29.48 18.74 25.63
N ASN A 603 28.52 18.66 24.71
CA ASN A 603 27.66 17.49 24.56
C ASN A 603 28.46 16.26 24.09
N HIS A 604 29.42 16.45 23.18
CA HIS A 604 30.29 15.36 22.74
C HIS A 604 31.23 14.90 23.86
N ALA A 605 31.81 15.82 24.64
CA ALA A 605 32.62 15.44 25.79
C ALA A 605 31.81 14.65 26.84
N GLN A 606 30.58 15.09 27.16
CA GLN A 606 29.66 14.36 28.04
C GLN A 606 29.36 12.96 27.48
N PHE A 607 29.10 12.85 26.18
CA PHE A 607 28.87 11.58 25.50
C PHE A 607 30.08 10.65 25.62
N GLN A 608 31.29 11.12 25.31
CA GLN A 608 32.52 10.34 25.43
C GLN A 608 32.75 9.86 26.87
N ILE A 609 32.55 10.74 27.87
CA ILE A 609 32.69 10.37 29.27
C ILE A 609 31.68 9.28 29.65
N ASN A 610 30.44 9.40 29.16
CA ASN A 610 29.41 8.40 29.39
C ASN A 610 29.79 7.02 28.81
N GLN A 611 30.41 6.98 27.62
CA GLN A 611 30.92 5.76 27.00
C GLN A 611 32.03 5.06 27.82
N ILE A 612 32.89 5.85 28.48
CA ILE A 612 34.02 5.31 29.28
C ILE A 612 33.72 5.19 30.78
N SER A 613 32.55 5.63 31.24
CA SER A 613 32.16 5.63 32.66
C SER A 613 32.22 4.23 33.29
N ARG A 614 31.62 3.22 32.66
CA ARG A 614 31.69 1.82 33.09
C ARG A 614 33.12 1.26 33.06
N PRO A 615 33.89 1.37 31.95
CA PRO A 615 35.31 0.97 31.94
C PRO A 615 36.14 1.52 33.10
N ILE A 616 35.95 2.80 33.43
CA ILE A 616 36.65 3.48 34.52
C ILE A 616 36.22 2.90 35.89
N LEU A 617 34.92 2.77 36.15
CA LEU A 617 34.42 2.32 37.46
C LEU A 617 34.73 0.84 37.72
N GLU A 618 34.62 -0.03 36.71
CA GLU A 618 34.98 -1.45 36.87
C GLU A 618 36.50 -1.61 37.09
N THR A 619 37.30 -0.73 36.50
CA THR A 619 38.73 -0.63 36.81
C THR A 619 38.97 -0.26 38.28
N ILE A 620 38.28 0.75 38.82
CA ILE A 620 38.37 1.08 40.25
C ILE A 620 37.98 -0.11 41.12
N ARG A 621 36.84 -0.75 40.82
CA ARG A 621 36.34 -1.89 41.59
C ARG A 621 37.34 -3.04 41.60
N ASN A 622 37.98 -3.32 40.46
CA ASN A 622 39.00 -4.36 40.37
C ASN A 622 40.31 -3.97 41.08
N LEU A 623 40.74 -2.71 41.00
CA LEU A 623 41.90 -2.20 41.74
C LEU A 623 41.69 -2.32 43.25
N PHE A 624 40.50 -1.94 43.75
CA PHE A 624 40.18 -2.13 45.16
C PHE A 624 40.24 -3.60 45.58
N ARG A 625 39.66 -4.52 44.81
CA ARG A 625 39.73 -5.98 45.09
C ARG A 625 41.17 -6.44 45.27
N ASN A 626 42.06 -6.08 44.33
CA ASN A 626 43.45 -6.51 44.35
C ASN A 626 44.27 -5.86 45.47
N LEU A 627 44.01 -4.59 45.79
CA LEU A 627 44.65 -3.93 46.93
C LEU A 627 44.21 -4.56 48.26
N ILE A 628 42.93 -4.88 48.42
CA ILE A 628 42.40 -5.58 49.61
C ILE A 628 43.03 -6.98 49.73
N LEU A 629 43.12 -7.75 48.63
CA LEU A 629 43.79 -9.06 48.63
C LEU A 629 45.23 -8.97 49.14
N TYR A 630 45.96 -7.94 48.71
CA TYR A 630 47.33 -7.75 49.14
C TYR A 630 47.42 -7.31 50.61
N GLU A 631 46.63 -6.31 51.02
CA GLU A 631 46.70 -5.70 52.35
C GLU A 631 46.20 -6.64 53.45
N GLU A 632 45.13 -7.40 53.21
CA GLU A 632 44.51 -8.27 54.21
C GLU A 632 45.10 -9.68 54.23
N LYS A 633 45.65 -10.16 53.11
CA LYS A 633 46.09 -11.57 52.96
C LYS A 633 47.54 -11.74 52.54
N SER A 634 48.25 -10.66 52.19
CA SER A 634 49.58 -10.75 51.54
C SER A 634 49.57 -11.68 50.32
N SER A 635 48.43 -11.74 49.60
CA SER A 635 48.25 -12.63 48.46
C SER A 635 49.14 -12.22 47.29
N THR A 636 49.85 -13.18 46.69
CA THR A 636 50.61 -13.00 45.43
C THR A 636 49.73 -13.16 44.18
N LEU A 637 48.55 -13.78 44.36
CA LEU A 637 47.51 -13.93 43.36
C LEU A 637 46.64 -12.67 43.30
N PHE A 638 46.43 -12.15 42.09
CA PHE A 638 45.52 -11.03 41.84
C PHE A 638 44.43 -11.41 40.82
N ILE A 639 43.32 -10.70 40.88
CA ILE A 639 42.17 -10.85 39.99
C ILE A 639 42.39 -9.97 38.77
N ARG A 640 42.61 -10.61 37.63
CA ARG A 640 42.69 -9.93 36.34
C ARG A 640 41.31 -9.84 35.74
N LEU A 641 40.96 -8.65 35.29
CA LEU A 641 39.72 -8.35 34.57
C LEU A 641 40.03 -8.25 33.08
N TYR A 642 39.21 -8.92 32.25
CA TYR A 642 39.29 -8.77 30.80
C TYR A 642 37.88 -8.66 30.17
N PRO A 643 37.71 -7.76 29.18
CA PRO A 643 36.47 -7.60 28.45
C PRO A 643 36.33 -8.65 27.34
N ILE A 644 35.11 -9.11 27.10
CA ILE A 644 34.73 -10.02 26.02
C ILE A 644 33.66 -9.33 25.15
N VAL A 645 33.85 -9.40 23.83
CA VAL A 645 32.91 -8.89 22.83
C VAL A 645 31.55 -9.57 22.98
N VAL A 646 30.48 -8.78 22.91
CA VAL A 646 29.11 -9.29 22.67
C VAL A 646 28.75 -8.99 21.22
N LEU A 647 28.08 -9.91 20.53
CA LEU A 647 27.89 -9.78 19.06
C LEU A 647 26.59 -9.06 18.67
N HIS A 648 25.64 -8.92 19.59
CA HIS A 648 24.32 -8.32 19.32
C HIS A 648 23.95 -7.31 20.40
N SER A 649 22.92 -6.50 20.14
CA SER A 649 22.40 -5.55 21.13
C SER A 649 22.06 -6.29 22.43
N SER A 650 22.84 -5.96 23.45
CA SER A 650 22.89 -6.70 24.70
C SER A 650 22.64 -5.77 25.86
N THR A 651 21.96 -6.28 26.87
CA THR A 651 21.65 -5.53 28.08
C THR A 651 21.85 -6.34 29.32
N MET A 652 21.98 -5.69 30.47
CA MET A 652 21.95 -6.37 31.75
C MET A 652 20.68 -6.00 32.51
N CYS A 653 19.94 -7.02 32.96
CA CYS A 653 18.77 -6.80 33.79
C CYS A 653 19.17 -6.58 35.24
N THR A 654 18.70 -5.48 35.83
CA THR A 654 19.02 -5.12 37.23
C THR A 654 18.29 -6.00 38.26
N LYS A 655 17.32 -6.82 37.84
CA LYS A 655 16.54 -7.71 38.72
C LYS A 655 16.92 -9.19 38.62
N CYS A 656 17.53 -9.60 37.50
CA CYS A 656 17.75 -11.03 37.27
C CYS A 656 18.84 -11.58 38.19
N LYS A 657 18.65 -12.82 38.64
CA LYS A 657 19.65 -13.51 39.44
C LYS A 657 20.84 -13.84 38.55
N ARG A 658 21.95 -13.14 38.75
CA ARG A 658 23.23 -13.43 38.08
C ARG A 658 24.00 -14.50 38.84
N MET A 659 24.79 -15.27 38.10
CA MET A 659 25.72 -16.22 38.69
C MET A 659 26.85 -15.46 39.43
N MET A 660 27.21 -15.94 40.61
CA MET A 660 28.38 -15.48 41.36
C MET A 660 29.46 -16.55 41.33
N LYS A 661 30.70 -16.16 41.15
CA LYS A 661 31.86 -17.05 41.23
C LYS A 661 32.88 -16.50 42.22
N ASN A 662 33.56 -17.41 42.93
CA ASN A 662 34.60 -17.04 43.89
C ASN A 662 35.96 -16.98 43.19
N TYR A 663 36.68 -15.89 43.41
CA TYR A 663 38.02 -15.61 42.92
C TYR A 663 38.88 -15.19 44.10
N ASN A 664 39.62 -16.13 44.67
CA ASN A 664 40.49 -15.90 45.83
C ASN A 664 39.76 -15.22 47.00
N GLU A 665 38.69 -15.86 47.51
CA GLU A 665 37.83 -15.34 48.58
C GLU A 665 36.91 -14.14 48.21
N PHE A 666 37.10 -13.50 47.06
CA PHE A 666 36.13 -12.53 46.54
C PHE A 666 35.02 -13.22 45.75
N TRP A 667 33.78 -13.00 46.14
CA TRP A 667 32.63 -13.33 45.28
C TRP A 667 32.40 -12.21 44.29
N ILE A 668 32.23 -12.55 43.01
CA ILE A 668 32.01 -11.59 41.93
C ILE A 668 30.80 -12.02 41.12
N TYR A 669 29.89 -11.08 40.85
CA TYR A 669 28.82 -11.29 39.87
C TYR A 669 29.41 -11.34 38.46
N LEU A 670 29.07 -12.38 37.72
CA LEU A 670 29.41 -12.49 36.32
C LEU A 670 28.35 -11.78 35.47
N ASP A 671 28.80 -11.09 34.42
CA ASP A 671 27.91 -10.44 33.47
C ASP A 671 27.06 -11.49 32.75
N ASP A 672 25.75 -11.27 32.71
CA ASP A 672 24.76 -12.12 32.03
C ASP A 672 23.94 -11.27 31.05
N PRO A 673 24.43 -11.09 29.80
CA PRO A 673 23.78 -10.22 28.83
C PRO A 673 22.48 -10.84 28.28
N HIS A 674 21.45 -10.01 28.21
CA HIS A 674 20.13 -10.30 27.67
C HIS A 674 19.94 -9.62 26.31
N THR A 675 19.21 -10.29 25.42
CA THR A 675 18.86 -9.78 24.08
C THR A 675 17.44 -9.22 24.05
N PHE A 676 17.24 -8.17 23.25
CA PHE A 676 15.95 -7.50 23.07
C PHE A 676 15.47 -7.56 21.62
N SER A 677 14.19 -7.90 21.44
CA SER A 677 13.39 -7.44 20.30
C SER A 677 12.43 -6.36 20.83
N ASP A 678 11.12 -6.58 20.82
CA ASP A 678 10.10 -5.70 21.43
C ASP A 678 10.04 -5.82 22.96
N LYS A 679 10.46 -6.99 23.48
CA LYS A 679 10.56 -7.32 24.91
C LYS A 679 11.85 -8.09 25.16
N CYS A 680 12.31 -8.12 26.41
CA CYS A 680 13.46 -8.93 26.78
C CYS A 680 13.16 -10.42 26.58
N LEU A 681 13.95 -11.08 25.74
CA LEU A 681 13.79 -12.51 25.43
C LEU A 681 14.17 -13.41 26.62
N ASN A 682 15.07 -12.95 27.49
CA ASN A 682 15.58 -13.73 28.62
C ASN A 682 14.68 -13.66 29.87
N CYS A 683 14.13 -12.49 30.21
CA CYS A 683 13.48 -12.31 31.52
C CYS A 683 12.11 -11.61 31.50
N ARG A 684 11.58 -11.25 30.32
CA ARG A 684 10.29 -10.56 30.13
C ARG A 684 10.12 -9.24 30.92
N CYS A 685 11.19 -8.70 31.52
CA CYS A 685 11.16 -7.39 32.17
C CYS A 685 11.12 -6.27 31.12
N SER A 686 10.56 -5.12 31.51
CA SER A 686 10.55 -3.95 30.64
C SER A 686 11.96 -3.41 30.39
N ARG A 687 12.13 -2.70 29.27
CA ARG A 687 13.39 -2.02 28.89
C ARG A 687 13.94 -1.12 30.00
N ARG A 688 13.05 -0.46 30.77
CA ARG A 688 13.41 0.39 31.92
C ARG A 688 14.16 -0.34 33.05
N ARG A 689 14.14 -1.68 33.07
CA ARG A 689 14.89 -2.52 34.03
C ARG A 689 16.18 -3.11 33.45
N HIS A 690 16.61 -2.59 32.30
CA HIS A 690 17.77 -3.08 31.58
C HIS A 690 18.71 -1.93 31.27
N ILE A 691 20.00 -2.24 31.35
CA ILE A 691 21.09 -1.31 31.08
C ILE A 691 21.80 -1.81 29.83
N ASP A 692 22.06 -0.94 28.87
CA ASP A 692 22.78 -1.32 27.66
C ASP A 692 24.23 -1.67 27.96
N VAL A 693 24.67 -2.79 27.38
CA VAL A 693 25.98 -3.36 27.61
C VAL A 693 26.64 -3.73 26.29
N ARG A 694 27.80 -3.10 26.04
CA ARG A 694 28.59 -3.26 24.80
C ARG A 694 29.67 -4.34 24.89
N TYR A 695 29.89 -4.89 26.08
CA TYR A 695 30.87 -5.95 26.35
C TYR A 695 30.53 -6.61 27.69
N LYS A 696 30.91 -7.88 27.84
CA LYS A 696 30.83 -8.57 29.13
C LYS A 696 32.20 -8.64 29.80
N LEU A 697 32.23 -8.60 31.12
CA LEU A 697 33.44 -8.78 31.91
C LEU A 697 33.60 -10.24 32.34
N ASP A 698 34.85 -10.71 32.27
CA ASP A 698 35.26 -11.99 32.83
C ASP A 698 36.58 -11.82 33.60
N TYR A 699 36.88 -12.82 34.43
CA TYR A 699 37.90 -12.73 35.46
C TYR A 699 38.74 -14.01 35.53
N GLU A 700 40.05 -13.84 35.71
CA GLU A 700 41.00 -14.92 35.94
C GLU A 700 41.94 -14.57 37.11
N LEU A 701 42.50 -15.59 37.76
CA LEU A 701 43.57 -15.41 38.74
C LEU A 701 44.91 -15.45 38.01
N SER A 702 45.80 -14.52 38.37
CA SER A 702 47.15 -14.44 37.82
C SER A 702 48.17 -14.25 38.92
N ASP A 703 49.34 -14.87 38.75
CA ASP A 703 50.49 -14.79 39.66
C ASP A 703 51.45 -13.70 39.17
N ASN A 704 51.49 -12.55 39.85
CA ASN A 704 52.56 -11.56 39.65
C ASN A 704 52.57 -10.37 40.63
N ALA A 705 51.85 -10.42 41.75
CA ALA A 705 51.82 -9.28 42.67
C ALA A 705 53.14 -9.15 43.44
N ASN A 706 54.04 -8.30 42.92
CA ASN A 706 55.22 -7.82 43.65
C ASN A 706 54.96 -6.40 44.18
N ARG A 707 55.81 -5.92 45.09
CA ARG A 707 55.62 -4.60 45.73
C ARG A 707 55.51 -3.45 44.72
N GLN A 708 56.32 -3.48 43.65
CA GLN A 708 56.28 -2.47 42.59
C GLN A 708 54.93 -2.47 41.88
N PHE A 709 54.37 -3.64 41.57
CA PHE A 709 53.05 -3.78 40.97
C PHE A 709 51.92 -3.23 41.85
N ILE A 710 52.02 -3.41 43.18
CA ILE A 710 51.06 -2.80 44.13
C ILE A 710 51.18 -1.27 44.13
N ASP A 711 52.40 -0.73 44.14
CA ASP A 711 52.63 0.71 44.11
C ASP A 711 52.10 1.35 42.81
N GLU A 712 52.27 0.66 41.67
CA GLU A 712 51.68 1.04 40.39
C GLU A 712 50.14 1.05 40.47
N MET A 713 49.51 0.02 41.04
CA MET A 713 48.04 -0.02 41.22
C MET A 713 47.53 1.12 42.11
N LYS A 714 48.24 1.46 43.21
CA LYS A 714 47.89 2.59 44.07
C LYS A 714 47.96 3.92 43.32
N SER A 715 49.01 4.10 42.52
CA SER A 715 49.16 5.28 41.66
C SER A 715 48.05 5.36 40.61
N THR A 716 47.73 4.26 39.93
CA THR A 716 46.64 4.18 38.95
C THR A 716 45.29 4.50 39.61
N LEU A 717 44.99 3.90 40.77
CA LEU A 717 43.75 4.17 41.50
C LEU A 717 43.62 5.65 41.85
N TYR A 718 44.69 6.27 42.36
CA TYR A 718 44.70 7.70 42.64
C TYR A 718 44.42 8.54 41.40
N GLN A 719 45.13 8.28 40.29
CA GLN A 719 44.95 9.00 39.03
C GLN A 719 43.51 8.89 38.50
N VAL A 720 42.93 7.69 38.54
CA VAL A 720 41.56 7.42 38.07
C VAL A 720 40.55 8.14 38.96
N LYS A 721 40.69 8.08 40.29
CA LYS A 721 39.83 8.81 41.24
C LYS A 721 39.85 10.31 40.99
N GLN A 722 41.04 10.91 40.84
CA GLN A 722 41.16 12.35 40.56
C GLN A 722 40.50 12.75 39.23
N THR A 723 40.65 11.91 38.20
CA THR A 723 40.03 12.17 36.88
C THR A 723 38.50 12.11 36.95
N ILE A 724 37.93 11.18 37.72
CA ILE A 724 36.49 11.10 37.94
C ILE A 724 35.96 12.35 38.66
N LEU A 725 36.69 12.89 39.63
CA LEU A 725 36.31 14.15 40.31
C LEU A 725 36.31 15.34 39.35
N GLU A 726 37.28 15.41 38.43
CA GLU A 726 37.30 16.44 37.37
C GLU A 726 36.13 16.28 36.39
N PHE A 727 35.75 15.03 36.04
CA PHE A 727 34.57 14.78 35.22
C PHE A 727 33.27 15.15 35.94
N ARG A 728 33.17 14.87 37.25
CA ARG A 728 32.05 15.32 38.08
C ARG A 728 31.92 16.84 38.02
N ASP A 729 33.00 17.57 38.28
CA ASP A 729 32.98 19.04 38.27
C ASP A 729 32.57 19.58 36.90
N PHE A 730 33.00 18.91 35.82
CA PHE A 730 32.54 19.21 34.46
C PHE A 730 31.03 18.97 34.29
N PHE A 731 30.49 17.84 34.75
CA PHE A 731 29.03 17.56 34.69
C PHE A 731 28.23 18.56 35.53
N VAL A 732 28.72 18.92 36.72
CA VAL A 732 28.11 19.94 37.60
C VAL A 732 28.07 21.29 36.90
N ALA A 733 29.17 21.72 36.26
CA ALA A 733 29.25 23.00 35.58
C ALA A 733 28.41 23.07 34.29
N THR A 734 28.09 21.92 33.67
CA THR A 734 27.41 21.85 32.37
C THR A 734 25.92 21.53 32.46
N SER A 735 25.46 20.94 33.57
CA SER A 735 24.08 20.49 33.75
C SER A 735 23.16 21.59 34.31
N ARG A 736 21.95 21.73 33.74
CA ARG A 736 20.89 22.60 34.30
C ARG A 736 20.12 21.94 35.47
N THR A 737 20.19 20.60 35.57
CA THR A 737 19.51 19.77 36.58
C THR A 737 20.46 18.67 37.04
N LEU A 738 21.02 18.81 38.25
CA LEU A 738 22.10 17.99 38.80
C LEU A 738 21.79 16.51 39.07
N LYS A 739 20.54 16.05 38.96
CA LYS A 739 20.12 14.78 39.58
C LYS A 739 19.81 13.61 38.65
N THR A 740 19.73 13.77 37.33
CA THR A 740 19.24 12.70 36.45
C THR A 740 20.23 12.19 35.39
N ASN A 741 21.37 12.85 35.14
CA ASN A 741 22.26 12.51 34.02
C ASN A 741 23.75 12.29 34.38
N ASP A 742 24.09 12.09 35.66
CA ASP A 742 25.48 11.73 36.05
C ASP A 742 25.73 10.23 35.85
N PRO A 743 26.57 9.82 34.88
CA PRO A 743 26.77 8.42 34.58
C PRO A 743 27.58 7.69 35.64
N PHE A 744 28.44 8.40 36.40
CA PHE A 744 29.26 7.77 37.42
C PHE A 744 28.47 7.44 38.67
N LEU A 745 27.64 8.37 39.15
CA LEU A 745 26.86 8.16 40.36
C LEU A 745 25.85 7.00 40.20
N SER A 746 25.19 6.92 39.05
CA SER A 746 24.24 5.84 38.73
C SER A 746 24.92 4.46 38.77
N LEU A 747 26.04 4.31 38.05
CA LEU A 747 26.80 3.06 37.99
C LEU A 747 27.43 2.72 39.34
N LEU A 748 27.96 3.70 40.08
CA LEU A 748 28.55 3.48 41.40
C LEU A 748 27.51 2.98 42.41
N ASN A 749 26.31 3.56 42.42
CA ASN A 749 25.20 3.07 43.25
C ASN A 749 24.85 1.62 42.93
N GLN A 750 24.80 1.26 41.65
CA GLN A 750 24.57 -0.12 41.24
C GLN A 750 25.69 -1.06 41.75
N MET A 751 26.96 -0.67 41.60
CA MET A 751 28.08 -1.49 42.09
C MET A 751 28.04 -1.70 43.60
N ILE A 752 27.69 -0.67 44.37
CA ILE A 752 27.55 -0.75 45.82
C ILE A 752 26.42 -1.72 46.20
N GLU A 753 25.27 -1.61 45.54
CA GLU A 753 24.13 -2.51 45.76
C GLU A 753 24.49 -3.96 45.44
N GLU A 754 25.24 -4.20 44.36
CA GLU A 754 25.73 -5.53 44.01
C GLU A 754 26.65 -6.13 45.10
N GLU A 755 27.60 -5.34 45.63
CA GLU A 755 28.46 -5.81 46.72
C GLU A 755 27.67 -6.02 48.02
N ASN A 756 26.66 -5.19 48.31
CA ASN A 756 25.78 -5.38 49.46
C ASN A 756 25.03 -6.72 49.37
N GLN A 757 24.44 -7.03 48.22
CA GLN A 757 23.74 -8.30 48.00
C GLN A 757 24.67 -9.52 48.14
N ILE A 758 25.93 -9.41 47.69
CA ILE A 758 26.92 -10.46 47.91
C ILE A 758 27.15 -10.68 49.41
N CYS A 759 27.27 -9.58 50.18
CA CYS A 759 27.45 -9.64 51.63
C CYS A 759 26.24 -10.25 52.36
N GLU A 760 25.03 -10.04 51.84
CA GLU A 760 23.81 -10.66 52.40
C GLU A 760 23.70 -12.15 52.08
N LEU A 761 24.11 -12.57 50.88
CA LEU A 761 23.85 -13.92 50.35
C LEU A 761 24.96 -14.95 50.61
N LYS A 762 26.19 -14.52 50.90
CA LYS A 762 27.36 -15.42 51.06
C LYS A 762 27.89 -15.37 52.48
N THR A 763 28.28 -16.52 53.03
CA THR A 763 28.83 -16.62 54.40
C THR A 763 30.32 -16.28 54.49
N ASN A 764 31.10 -16.58 53.45
CA ASN A 764 32.53 -16.25 53.37
C ASN A 764 32.74 -15.02 52.48
N ASN A 765 32.49 -13.82 53.02
CA ASN A 765 32.43 -12.56 52.27
C ASN A 765 33.27 -11.41 52.89
N SER A 766 34.16 -11.69 53.84
CA SER A 766 34.85 -10.66 54.63
C SER A 766 35.58 -9.63 53.77
N LEU A 767 36.18 -10.06 52.66
CA LEU A 767 36.85 -9.17 51.71
C LEU A 767 35.85 -8.33 50.88
N ASN A 768 34.71 -8.90 50.49
CA ASN A 768 33.62 -8.15 49.85
C ASN A 768 33.06 -7.07 50.78
N LEU A 769 32.97 -7.32 52.09
CA LEU A 769 32.52 -6.33 53.06
C LEU A 769 33.48 -5.12 53.16
N ILE A 770 34.80 -5.35 53.04
CA ILE A 770 35.80 -4.28 52.96
C ILE A 770 35.64 -3.50 51.66
N LEU A 771 35.46 -4.20 50.53
CA LEU A 771 35.22 -3.56 49.23
C LEU A 771 33.95 -2.69 49.24
N TYR A 772 32.85 -3.19 49.82
CA TYR A 772 31.60 -2.45 50.00
C TYR A 772 31.83 -1.15 50.78
N LYS A 773 32.62 -1.18 51.86
CA LYS A 773 32.99 0.02 52.63
C LYS A 773 33.83 1.00 51.80
N ASN A 774 34.84 0.50 51.08
CA ASN A 774 35.70 1.34 50.23
C ASN A 774 34.92 2.02 49.10
N LEU A 775 33.95 1.34 48.48
CA LEU A 775 33.08 1.91 47.46
C LEU A 775 32.14 2.98 48.03
N ASN A 776 31.57 2.76 49.23
CA ASN A 776 30.76 3.78 49.91
C ASN A 776 31.60 5.02 50.28
N GLN A 777 32.80 4.83 50.81
CA GLN A 777 33.71 5.95 51.07
C GLN A 777 34.03 6.72 49.78
N PHE A 778 34.29 6.01 48.67
CA PHE A 778 34.52 6.66 47.39
C PHE A 778 33.28 7.42 46.89
N LYS A 779 32.08 6.88 47.09
CA LYS A 779 30.82 7.57 46.79
C LYS A 779 30.67 8.85 47.62
N GLU A 780 30.98 8.81 48.92
CA GLU A 780 30.95 10.00 49.77
C GLU A 780 31.94 11.07 49.28
N GLU A 781 33.17 10.68 48.91
CA GLU A 781 34.15 11.59 48.30
C GLU A 781 33.64 12.19 46.98
N TYR A 782 32.94 11.39 46.18
CA TYR A 782 32.34 11.83 44.92
C TYR A 782 31.18 12.81 45.14
N GLU A 783 30.29 12.54 46.10
CA GLU A 783 29.12 13.36 46.42
C GLU A 783 29.47 14.61 47.23
N GLN A 784 30.64 14.68 47.87
CA GLN A 784 31.11 15.87 48.59
C GLN A 784 31.19 17.07 47.65
N ILE A 785 30.20 17.96 47.77
CA ILE A 785 30.15 19.26 47.10
C ILE A 785 31.23 20.14 47.75
N GLN A 786 32.33 20.39 47.04
CA GLN A 786 33.12 21.57 47.38
C GLN A 786 32.26 22.79 47.04
N ASN A 787 32.15 23.75 47.98
CA ASN A 787 31.54 25.07 47.77
C ASN A 787 32.35 25.91 46.77
N VAL A 788 32.56 25.40 45.56
CA VAL A 788 33.15 26.12 44.45
C VAL A 788 31.99 26.79 43.72
N SER A 789 31.98 28.12 43.74
CA SER A 789 31.07 28.95 42.95
C SER A 789 30.90 28.34 41.56
N ILE A 790 29.67 27.98 41.19
CA ILE A 790 29.35 27.36 39.90
C ILE A 790 30.03 28.21 38.81
N PRO A 791 31.06 27.68 38.13
CA PRO A 791 31.78 28.47 37.15
C PRO A 791 30.81 28.85 36.03
N ASN A 792 30.80 30.12 35.64
CA ASN A 792 29.97 30.58 34.52
C ASN A 792 30.29 29.71 33.28
N LYS A 793 29.32 29.30 32.45
CA LYS A 793 29.51 28.37 31.31
C LYS A 793 30.71 28.72 30.41
N ASN A 794 31.08 30.00 30.35
CA ASN A 794 32.23 30.52 29.60
C ASN A 794 33.63 30.21 30.21
N SER A 795 33.70 29.51 31.35
CA SER A 795 34.96 29.19 32.05
C SER A 795 35.36 27.71 31.98
N ILE A 796 34.58 26.87 31.31
CA ILE A 796 34.85 25.44 31.17
C ILE A 796 35.98 25.20 30.17
N ASN A 797 37.09 24.61 30.63
CA ASN A 797 38.21 24.26 29.76
C ASN A 797 38.00 22.90 29.08
N LEU A 798 37.29 22.89 27.95
CA LEU A 798 37.04 21.67 27.16
C LEU A 798 38.34 20.94 26.76
N ASN A 799 39.40 21.67 26.41
CA ASN A 799 40.68 21.05 26.06
C ASN A 799 41.28 20.25 27.22
N LYS A 800 41.11 20.70 28.48
CA LYS A 800 41.50 19.93 29.67
C LYS A 800 40.70 18.62 29.74
N ILE A 801 39.38 18.67 29.53
CA ILE A 801 38.51 17.50 29.59
C ILE A 801 38.88 16.46 28.52
N TYR A 802 39.06 16.87 27.26
CA TYR A 802 39.51 15.94 26.22
C TYR A 802 40.90 15.34 26.49
N LYS A 803 41.82 16.10 27.09
CA LYS A 803 43.12 15.56 27.53
C LYS A 803 42.96 14.51 28.61
N LEU A 804 42.08 14.73 29.59
CA LEU A 804 41.77 13.76 30.63
C LEU A 804 41.16 12.48 30.04
N ILE A 805 40.19 12.61 29.12
CA ILE A 805 39.61 11.47 28.38
C ILE A 805 40.71 10.67 27.67
N GLN A 806 41.62 11.35 26.97
CA GLN A 806 42.72 10.69 26.26
C GLN A 806 43.71 10.01 27.22
N GLN A 807 44.05 10.65 28.34
CA GLN A 807 44.98 10.10 29.33
C GLN A 807 44.41 8.86 30.01
N ILE A 808 43.15 8.90 30.45
CA ILE A 808 42.53 7.78 31.15
C ILE A 808 42.27 6.60 30.22
N SER A 809 41.99 6.86 28.94
CA SER A 809 41.78 5.82 27.92
C SER A 809 43.04 5.03 27.57
N ARG A 810 44.24 5.49 27.99
CA ARG A 810 45.53 4.81 27.77
C ARG A 810 45.95 3.89 28.93
N ILE A 811 45.16 3.85 30.00
CA ILE A 811 45.41 2.90 31.10
C ILE A 811 45.04 1.52 30.58
N ASP A 812 45.98 0.55 30.60
CA ASP A 812 45.88 -0.75 29.92
C ASP A 812 44.53 -1.48 30.11
N ILE A 813 44.04 -1.56 31.35
CA ILE A 813 42.75 -2.21 31.68
C ILE A 813 41.53 -1.45 31.13
N ILE A 814 41.61 -0.11 31.03
CA ILE A 814 40.56 0.74 30.44
C ILE A 814 40.64 0.67 28.92
N GLU A 815 41.84 0.75 28.34
CA GLU A 815 42.08 0.68 26.90
C GLU A 815 41.51 -0.61 26.31
N LYS A 816 41.79 -1.76 26.94
CA LYS A 816 41.23 -3.06 26.53
C LYS A 816 39.70 -3.05 26.50
N GLN A 817 39.06 -2.43 27.49
CA GLN A 817 37.59 -2.33 27.55
C GLN A 817 37.06 -1.42 26.43
N ILE A 818 37.71 -0.28 26.18
CA ILE A 818 37.36 0.64 25.09
C ILE A 818 37.54 -0.03 23.73
N ASP A 819 38.58 -0.83 23.53
CA ASP A 819 38.83 -1.51 22.26
C ASP A 819 37.76 -2.56 21.94
N VAL A 820 37.26 -3.28 22.95
CA VAL A 820 36.11 -4.17 22.79
C VAL A 820 34.83 -3.38 22.47
N ILE A 821 34.63 -2.21 23.07
CA ILE A 821 33.51 -1.31 22.71
C ILE A 821 33.61 -0.89 21.23
N LYS A 822 34.80 -0.51 20.76
CA LYS A 822 35.02 -0.16 19.35
C LYS A 822 34.77 -1.36 18.42
N GLN A 823 35.18 -2.57 18.81
CA GLN A 823 34.91 -3.79 18.04
C GLN A 823 33.40 -4.09 17.96
N TYR A 824 32.67 -3.94 19.07
CA TYR A 824 31.21 -4.04 19.09
C TYR A 824 30.58 -3.05 18.11
N HIS A 825 30.99 -1.78 18.17
CA HIS A 825 30.49 -0.75 17.28
C HIS A 825 30.83 -1.00 15.82
N GLN A 826 32.05 -1.43 15.50
CA GLN A 826 32.43 -1.77 14.13
C GLN A 826 31.61 -2.93 13.58
N THR A 827 31.35 -3.96 14.39
CA THR A 827 30.51 -5.10 14.02
C THR A 827 29.09 -4.65 13.73
N TYR A 828 28.51 -3.84 14.62
CA TYR A 828 27.18 -3.24 14.42
C TYR A 828 27.10 -2.40 13.14
N MET A 829 28.11 -1.56 12.86
CA MET A 829 28.15 -0.76 11.64
C MET A 829 28.22 -1.63 10.38
N ASN A 830 29.01 -2.71 10.40
CA ASN A 830 29.11 -3.65 9.29
C ASN A 830 27.80 -4.42 9.05
N GLU A 831 27.08 -4.81 10.11
CA GLU A 831 25.75 -5.43 10.00
C GLU A 831 24.71 -4.46 9.39
N GLN A 832 24.86 -3.16 9.65
CA GLN A 832 24.03 -2.10 9.09
C GLN A 832 24.62 -1.50 7.80
N GLU A 833 25.56 -2.17 7.15
CA GLU A 833 26.15 -1.71 5.89
C GLU A 833 25.65 -2.58 4.73
N LYS A 834 25.08 -1.94 3.70
CA LYS A 834 24.73 -2.58 2.44
C LYS A 834 25.63 -2.01 1.33
N GLU A 835 26.40 -2.89 0.68
CA GLU A 835 27.02 -2.52 -0.61
C GLU A 835 25.94 -2.53 -1.69
N VAL A 836 25.84 -1.43 -2.43
CA VAL A 836 24.91 -1.30 -3.55
C VAL A 836 25.69 -1.57 -4.83
N SER A 837 25.35 -2.68 -5.49
CA SER A 837 25.99 -3.19 -6.71
C SER A 837 25.52 -2.48 -7.97
#